data_AF-A0A512ALC1-F1
#
_entry.id   AF-A0A512ALC1-F1
#
_cell.length_a   1.000
_cell.length_b   1.000
_cell.length_c   1.000
_cell.angle_alpha   90.00
_cell.angle_beta   90.00
_cell.angle_gamma   90.00
#
_symmetry.space_group_name_H-M   'P 1'
#
loop_
_entity.id
_entity.type
_entity.pdbx_description
1 polymer ?
#
loop_
_entity_poly.entity_id
_entity_poly.type
_entity_poly.pdbx_seq_one_letter_code
_entity_poly.pdbx_strand_id
1 'polypeptide(L)'
;MSAASPPGTWGTVRLLLASARRRTEGRRQRQQQLLNQRSDGKGFDWSSIGTFILVIVSLIIQGCAAGSIVMAVYAGQRAEAELQGRMIVSTDFIEQVRAAEQINYAAPQLRIEALSEAIENEAYEIAPARSDLDRKEVAARLRAIVASSGSRNLVTKDDAQHGLKPAGLAAPIPAFLGSALLLLWLIALVCQGEGLELDLTRRRHPMWEWLFSHPVRPRAVFLAEMIAPLATNPAYWAVPLMVGGLFLVAYDPLYGLAAAALIGVPISVAAGCLGKSLEIGAMLRLPPRTRGGVIGILSWLGFVGTFGPIVGLVMINWLVAHFASQFAFAARLPAPLLGLFLGFDGAGGQSFVRALAFGWLLAGGMLGFAVWFSVRSLRNGLAGAFAAETVATSPAQQVRFGRQPLYRKEVLWFLRDRSAIVQTILIPLTIAAYDMFQMRGVLGYAAESWNFLAGAAIVLGTYMLWVLGPKSLVSEGAALWIALTWPQGMESMLKAKAWLWSLIATLLVAVLLLLGCALFPQDTWKIALVGMGWYVFARSMAEKAVTLVTVVSESGEAQPVPAGRRWAAQLGMFTFAVGICTQVWSLAIVGIVYSWVTAAAMWENFRARLPYLYDPWSEKLPPPPTLMHAMIAISAMIEVSSIIAALAAGFGGQASVPVAMAIGYSASAVLVSIVTARILEDRGMHPAAAWLWSPPSQHTVHMFVAPWETLWRLFRDYGRAMAEGLALGLLLGGFLWVYIHVLAMYPAFAPGIAATHAQFAANPALRLSYGFIAILCAPFAEEYLFRGLLYRALDRQWGGWKAVFAAAAFFAIYHPPMAWLPVGLLGALSCLLFKRTGRLAPSVVLHMTYNTVAVLTT
;
A
#
# COMPACT_ATOMS: atom_id res chain seq x y z
N MET A 1 -56.31 16.02 -21.87
CA MET A 1 -54.85 16.06 -22.12
C MET A 1 -54.58 15.23 -23.36
N SER A 2 -54.13 15.84 -24.47
CA SER A 2 -53.70 15.08 -25.65
C SER A 2 -52.54 14.16 -25.23
N ALA A 3 -52.66 12.87 -25.53
CA ALA A 3 -51.59 11.92 -25.28
C ALA A 3 -50.37 12.36 -26.09
N ALA A 4 -49.35 12.90 -25.41
CA ALA A 4 -48.10 13.26 -26.05
C ALA A 4 -47.55 12.03 -26.78
N SER A 5 -47.33 12.16 -28.10
CA SER A 5 -46.77 11.09 -28.91
C SER A 5 -45.49 10.55 -28.26
N PRO A 6 -45.33 9.23 -28.13
CA PRO A 6 -44.14 8.66 -27.51
C PRO A 6 -42.88 9.15 -28.23
N PRO A 7 -41.78 9.42 -27.49
CA PRO A 7 -40.57 9.95 -28.09
C PRO A 7 -40.04 9.00 -29.18
N GLY A 8 -39.63 9.59 -30.31
CA GLY A 8 -38.99 8.83 -31.40
C GLY A 8 -37.74 8.07 -30.92
N THR A 9 -37.26 7.10 -31.72
CA THR A 9 -36.11 6.26 -31.37
C THR A 9 -34.88 7.08 -30.97
N TRP A 10 -34.50 8.08 -31.76
CA TRP A 10 -33.38 8.97 -31.45
C TRP A 10 -33.64 9.92 -30.29
N GLY A 11 -34.89 10.36 -30.09
CA GLY A 11 -35.29 11.15 -28.92
C GLY A 11 -35.12 10.34 -27.63
N THR A 12 -35.53 9.07 -27.65
CA THR A 12 -35.33 8.13 -26.53
C THR A 12 -33.85 7.89 -26.26
N VAL A 13 -33.04 7.62 -27.30
CA VAL A 13 -31.58 7.44 -27.15
C VAL A 13 -30.94 8.67 -26.52
N ARG A 14 -31.24 9.87 -27.03
CA ARG A 14 -30.70 11.13 -26.50
C ARG A 14 -31.07 11.34 -25.03
N LEU A 15 -32.31 11.07 -24.64
CA LEU A 15 -32.76 11.17 -23.25
C LEU A 15 -32.04 10.18 -22.34
N LEU A 16 -31.88 8.92 -22.77
CA LEU A 16 -31.20 7.89 -21.99
C LEU A 16 -29.69 8.16 -21.86
N LEU A 17 -29.03 8.66 -22.90
CA LEU A 17 -27.63 9.07 -22.81
C LEU A 17 -27.46 10.30 -21.91
N ALA A 18 -28.39 11.26 -21.96
CA ALA A 18 -28.39 12.39 -21.03
C ALA A 18 -28.59 11.92 -19.59
N SER A 19 -29.46 10.93 -19.36
CA SER A 19 -29.62 10.28 -18.06
C SER A 19 -28.34 9.58 -17.61
N ALA A 20 -27.69 8.82 -18.49
CA ALA A 20 -26.42 8.16 -18.20
C ALA A 20 -25.33 9.16 -17.78
N ARG A 21 -25.22 10.30 -18.46
CA ARG A 21 -24.32 11.41 -18.08
C ARG A 21 -24.66 11.99 -16.71
N ARG A 22 -25.94 12.23 -16.41
CA ARG A 22 -26.36 12.71 -15.08
C ARG A 22 -26.05 11.70 -13.98
N ARG A 23 -26.20 10.40 -14.25
CA ARG A 23 -25.81 9.34 -13.30
C ARG A 23 -24.30 9.39 -13.01
N THR A 24 -23.48 9.57 -14.04
CA THR A 24 -22.02 9.74 -13.88
C THR A 24 -21.68 10.99 -13.08
N GLU A 25 -22.29 12.13 -13.41
CA GLU A 25 -22.09 13.36 -12.67
C GLU A 25 -22.48 13.21 -11.19
N GLY A 26 -23.62 12.60 -10.91
CA GLY A 26 -24.04 12.28 -9.54
C GLY A 26 -23.07 11.34 -8.83
N ARG A 27 -22.45 10.38 -9.53
CA ARG A 27 -21.40 9.52 -8.94
C ARG A 27 -20.12 10.28 -8.63
N ARG A 28 -19.72 11.25 -9.47
CA ARG A 28 -18.55 12.11 -9.20
C ARG A 28 -18.79 13.02 -8.02
N GLN A 29 -19.94 13.69 -7.99
CA GLN A 29 -20.35 14.50 -6.86
C GLN A 29 -20.36 13.66 -5.58
N ARG A 30 -20.84 12.41 -5.65
CA ARG A 30 -20.76 11.47 -4.53
C ARG A 30 -19.33 11.07 -4.17
N GLN A 31 -18.47 10.74 -5.12
CA GLN A 31 -17.06 10.42 -4.86
C GLN A 31 -16.35 11.61 -4.20
N GLN A 32 -16.65 12.82 -4.64
CA GLN A 32 -16.14 14.05 -4.07
C GLN A 32 -16.72 14.32 -2.67
N GLN A 33 -18.00 14.06 -2.44
CA GLN A 33 -18.58 14.07 -1.09
C GLN A 33 -17.87 13.06 -0.17
N LEU A 34 -17.55 11.86 -0.66
CA LEU A 34 -16.80 10.86 0.09
C LEU A 34 -15.35 11.31 0.37
N LEU A 35 -14.71 12.00 -0.57
CA LEU A 35 -13.39 12.60 -0.37
C LEU A 35 -13.44 13.76 0.63
N ASN A 36 -14.45 14.62 0.54
CA ASN A 36 -14.69 15.73 1.46
C ASN A 36 -15.15 15.22 2.84
N GLN A 37 -15.76 14.05 2.96
CA GLN A 37 -16.00 13.41 4.25
C GLN A 37 -14.72 12.86 4.89
N ARG A 38 -13.63 12.69 4.13
CA ARG A 38 -12.32 12.27 4.66
C ARG A 38 -11.47 13.44 5.15
N SER A 39 -11.73 14.66 4.69
CA SER A 39 -11.08 15.90 5.09
C SER A 39 -12.14 16.84 5.62
N ASP A 40 -12.17 17.17 6.92
CA ASP A 40 -13.22 18.00 7.58
C ASP A 40 -13.44 19.43 6.98
N GLY A 41 -12.90 19.74 5.81
CA GLY A 41 -13.14 20.97 5.05
C GLY A 41 -14.15 20.83 3.91
N LYS A 42 -14.84 21.93 3.60
CA LYS A 42 -15.57 22.13 2.33
C LYS A 42 -14.54 22.20 1.19
N GLY A 43 -14.09 21.05 0.70
CA GLY A 43 -13.17 20.97 -0.43
C GLY A 43 -13.75 21.67 -1.66
N PHE A 44 -12.87 22.26 -2.48
CA PHE A 44 -13.21 22.94 -3.74
C PHE A 44 -14.13 22.07 -4.60
N ASP A 45 -15.13 22.68 -5.23
CA ASP A 45 -16.10 21.95 -6.03
C ASP A 45 -15.55 21.54 -7.40
N TRP A 46 -14.79 20.44 -7.41
CA TRP A 46 -14.25 19.83 -8.62
C TRP A 46 -15.32 19.27 -9.56
N SER A 47 -16.60 19.18 -9.19
CA SER A 47 -17.63 18.62 -10.07
C SER A 47 -17.74 19.38 -11.41
N SER A 48 -17.64 20.71 -11.34
CA SER A 48 -17.69 21.60 -12.51
C SER A 48 -16.48 21.48 -13.46
N ILE A 49 -15.28 21.23 -12.93
CA ILE A 49 -14.01 21.14 -13.70
C ILE A 49 -13.59 19.67 -13.94
N GLY A 50 -14.18 18.73 -13.22
CA GLY A 50 -13.75 17.34 -13.13
C GLY A 50 -13.89 16.58 -14.45
N THR A 51 -14.91 16.90 -15.26
CA THR A 51 -15.03 16.32 -16.61
C THR A 51 -13.87 16.74 -17.50
N PHE A 52 -13.49 18.01 -17.47
CA PHE A 52 -12.39 18.54 -18.28
C PHE A 52 -11.05 17.93 -17.86
N ILE A 53 -10.78 17.86 -16.55
CA ILE A 53 -9.59 17.21 -16.00
C ILE A 53 -9.56 15.73 -16.41
N LEU A 54 -10.68 15.01 -16.32
CA LEU A 54 -10.74 13.60 -16.69
C LEU A 54 -10.48 13.37 -18.18
N VAL A 55 -10.92 14.29 -19.05
CA VAL A 55 -10.58 14.28 -20.48
C VAL A 55 -9.08 14.46 -20.66
N ILE A 56 -8.46 15.46 -20.02
CA ILE A 56 -7.00 15.68 -20.10
C ILE A 56 -6.23 14.46 -19.61
N VAL A 57 -6.59 13.92 -18.44
CA VAL A 57 -5.94 12.72 -17.88
C VAL A 57 -6.10 11.54 -18.83
N SER A 58 -7.28 11.36 -19.43
CA SER A 58 -7.52 10.31 -20.42
C SER A 58 -6.66 10.47 -21.68
N LEU A 59 -6.49 11.71 -22.17
CA LEU A 59 -5.60 12.02 -23.30
C LEU A 59 -4.14 11.69 -22.96
N ILE A 60 -3.67 12.10 -21.77
CA ILE A 60 -2.32 11.78 -21.29
C ILE A 60 -2.13 10.26 -21.23
N ILE A 61 -3.06 9.53 -20.62
CA ILE A 61 -2.99 8.07 -20.50
C ILE A 61 -2.87 7.41 -21.88
N GLN A 62 -3.70 7.81 -22.85
CA GLN A 62 -3.67 7.21 -24.19
C GLN A 62 -2.43 7.59 -24.99
N GLY A 63 -1.91 8.81 -24.81
CA GLY A 63 -0.62 9.22 -25.36
C GLY A 63 0.53 8.41 -24.74
N CYS A 64 0.53 8.24 -23.42
CA CYS A 64 1.49 7.39 -22.72
C CYS A 64 1.41 5.94 -23.19
N ALA A 65 0.21 5.45 -23.48
CA ALA A 65 0.02 4.11 -23.98
C ALA A 65 0.62 3.92 -25.37
N ALA A 66 0.46 4.89 -26.29
CA ALA A 66 1.12 4.85 -27.61
C ALA A 66 2.64 4.87 -27.45
N GLY A 67 3.15 5.78 -26.62
CA GLY A 67 4.58 5.86 -26.29
C GLY A 67 5.12 4.57 -25.69
N SER A 68 4.36 3.90 -24.83
CA SER A 68 4.79 2.65 -24.19
C SER A 68 4.97 1.51 -25.20
N ILE A 69 4.08 1.39 -26.19
CA ILE A 69 4.19 0.39 -27.27
C ILE A 69 5.41 0.70 -28.14
N VAL A 70 5.60 1.98 -28.50
CA VAL A 70 6.76 2.42 -29.29
C VAL A 70 8.07 2.12 -28.54
N MET A 71 8.15 2.50 -27.27
CA MET A 71 9.31 2.21 -26.42
C MET A 71 9.56 0.71 -26.24
N ALA A 72 8.50 -0.10 -26.16
CA ALA A 72 8.61 -1.56 -26.11
C ALA A 72 9.30 -2.14 -27.35
N VAL A 73 8.91 -1.66 -28.52
CA VAL A 73 9.46 -2.08 -29.80
C VAL A 73 10.93 -1.67 -29.89
N TYR A 74 11.26 -0.42 -29.53
CA TYR A 74 12.66 0.03 -29.50
C TYR A 74 13.52 -0.76 -28.52
N ALA A 75 13.01 -1.03 -27.32
CA ALA A 75 13.70 -1.85 -26.33
C ALA A 75 13.88 -3.30 -26.82
N GLY A 76 12.85 -3.87 -27.44
CA GLY A 76 12.89 -5.22 -28.02
C GLY A 76 13.88 -5.35 -29.17
N GLN A 77 13.94 -4.36 -30.06
CA GLN A 77 14.91 -4.28 -31.16
C GLN A 77 16.34 -4.27 -30.62
N ARG A 78 16.58 -3.46 -29.58
CA ARG A 78 17.87 -3.43 -28.89
C ARG A 78 18.24 -4.78 -28.31
N ALA A 79 17.34 -5.39 -27.56
CA ALA A 79 17.62 -6.68 -26.92
C ALA A 79 17.81 -7.82 -27.94
N GLU A 80 17.07 -7.81 -29.04
CA GLU A 80 17.27 -8.78 -30.13
C GLU A 80 18.66 -8.63 -30.75
N ALA A 81 19.10 -7.40 -31.03
CA ALA A 81 20.45 -7.15 -31.54
C ALA A 81 21.53 -7.66 -30.56
N GLU A 82 21.37 -7.38 -29.26
CA GLU A 82 22.26 -7.84 -28.20
C GLU A 82 22.29 -9.37 -28.07
N LEU A 83 21.15 -10.05 -28.21
CA LEU A 83 21.05 -11.52 -28.22
C LEU A 83 21.71 -12.16 -29.45
N GLN A 84 21.72 -11.46 -30.58
CA GLN A 84 22.44 -11.87 -31.80
C GLN A 84 23.95 -11.58 -31.73
N GLY A 85 24.45 -11.16 -30.57
CA GLY A 85 25.87 -10.86 -30.36
C GLY A 85 26.32 -9.51 -30.93
N ARG A 86 25.38 -8.65 -31.34
CA ARG A 86 25.67 -7.32 -31.86
C ARG A 86 25.53 -6.27 -30.76
N MET A 87 26.44 -5.31 -30.72
CA MET A 87 26.38 -4.19 -29.77
C MET A 87 25.99 -2.91 -30.51
N ILE A 88 25.02 -2.19 -29.95
CA ILE A 88 24.58 -0.90 -30.49
C ILE A 88 25.54 0.18 -30.02
N VAL A 89 26.07 0.95 -30.96
CA VAL A 89 27.04 2.03 -30.73
C VAL A 89 26.68 3.29 -31.53
N SER A 90 27.33 4.41 -31.22
CA SER A 90 27.24 5.65 -32.00
C SER A 90 27.82 5.49 -33.41
N THR A 91 27.32 6.30 -34.34
CA THR A 91 27.81 6.33 -35.73
C THR A 91 29.27 6.77 -35.79
N ASP A 92 29.66 7.74 -34.97
CA ASP A 92 31.04 8.23 -34.90
C ASP A 92 31.99 7.12 -34.41
N PHE A 93 31.59 6.33 -33.42
CA PHE A 93 32.41 5.24 -32.92
C PHE A 93 32.60 4.13 -33.95
N ILE A 94 31.53 3.69 -34.64
CA ILE A 94 31.67 2.63 -35.65
C ILE A 94 32.54 3.08 -36.84
N GLU A 95 32.49 4.36 -37.21
CA GLU A 95 33.35 4.93 -38.25
C GLU A 95 34.82 4.98 -37.82
N GLN A 96 35.10 5.35 -36.56
CA GLN A 96 36.44 5.30 -36.00
C GLN A 96 37.00 3.86 -35.97
N VAL A 97 36.17 2.87 -35.62
CA VAL A 97 36.56 1.45 -35.67
C VAL A 97 36.86 1.01 -37.11
N ARG A 98 36.02 1.38 -38.08
CA ARG A 98 36.25 1.07 -39.51
C ARG A 98 37.51 1.74 -40.06
N ALA A 99 37.79 2.97 -39.67
CA ALA A 99 39.03 3.67 -40.04
C ALA A 99 40.26 2.96 -39.46
N ALA A 100 40.20 2.51 -38.20
CA ALA A 100 41.25 1.73 -37.56
C ALA A 100 41.40 0.30 -38.13
N GLU A 101 40.38 -0.25 -38.80
CA GLU A 101 40.48 -1.52 -39.55
C GLU A 101 41.23 -1.35 -40.88
N GLN A 102 41.15 -0.18 -41.51
CA GLN A 102 41.89 0.12 -42.75
C GLN A 102 43.39 0.30 -42.50
N ILE A 103 43.78 0.64 -41.27
CA ILE A 103 45.17 0.72 -40.85
C ILE A 103 45.65 -0.69 -40.45
N ASN A 104 46.67 -1.19 -41.16
CA ASN A 104 47.18 -2.55 -40.95
C ASN A 104 48.09 -2.61 -39.71
N TYR A 105 47.49 -2.67 -38.53
CA TYR A 105 48.21 -2.86 -37.26
C TYR A 105 48.77 -4.28 -37.15
N ALA A 106 50.05 -4.40 -36.75
CA ALA A 106 50.75 -5.68 -36.63
C ALA A 106 50.16 -6.63 -35.55
N ALA A 107 49.39 -6.10 -34.59
CA ALA A 107 48.72 -6.88 -33.54
C ALA A 107 47.35 -6.27 -33.18
N PRO A 108 46.32 -7.09 -32.88
CA PRO A 108 44.99 -6.60 -32.48
C PRO A 108 45.00 -5.66 -31.27
N GLN A 109 45.94 -5.85 -30.35
CA GLN A 109 46.10 -5.03 -29.14
C GLN A 109 46.44 -3.57 -29.45
N LEU A 110 47.27 -3.31 -30.47
CA LEU A 110 47.65 -1.95 -30.89
C LEU A 110 46.46 -1.17 -31.47
N ARG A 111 45.53 -1.88 -32.12
CA ARG A 111 44.26 -1.30 -32.60
C ARG A 111 43.37 -0.87 -31.43
N ILE A 112 43.31 -1.68 -30.37
CA ILE A 112 42.50 -1.37 -29.18
C ILE A 112 43.10 -0.19 -28.41
N GLU A 113 44.43 -0.11 -28.31
CA GLU A 113 45.11 1.03 -27.69
C GLU A 113 44.85 2.33 -28.47
N ALA A 114 44.91 2.30 -29.80
CA ALA A 114 44.59 3.45 -30.65
C ALA A 114 43.12 3.91 -30.52
N LEU A 115 42.20 2.99 -30.20
CA LEU A 115 40.78 3.27 -29.99
C LEU A 115 40.40 3.46 -28.51
N SER A 116 41.36 3.50 -27.59
CA SER A 116 41.08 3.50 -26.13
C SER A 116 40.20 4.66 -25.70
N GLU A 117 40.50 5.87 -26.18
CA GLU A 117 39.72 7.08 -25.85
C GLU A 117 38.31 7.02 -26.45
N ALA A 118 38.19 6.56 -27.70
CA ALA A 118 36.91 6.36 -28.37
C ALA A 118 36.03 5.32 -27.65
N ILE A 119 36.62 4.22 -27.16
CA ILE A 119 35.91 3.18 -26.41
C ILE A 119 35.40 3.70 -25.06
N GLU A 120 36.21 4.48 -24.33
CA GLU A 120 35.80 5.05 -23.05
C GLU A 120 34.73 6.14 -23.20
N ASN A 121 34.80 6.93 -24.28
CA ASN A 121 33.76 7.90 -24.64
C ASN A 121 32.45 7.19 -25.05
N GLU A 122 32.52 6.15 -25.86
CA GLU A 122 31.34 5.35 -26.22
C GLU A 122 30.73 4.65 -24.98
N ALA A 123 31.57 4.13 -24.07
CA ALA A 123 31.10 3.57 -22.81
C ALA A 123 30.45 4.64 -21.91
N TYR A 124 30.92 5.90 -21.96
CA TYR A 124 30.24 7.04 -21.33
C TYR A 124 28.83 7.21 -21.89
N GLU A 125 28.68 7.21 -23.22
CA GLU A 125 27.40 7.46 -23.89
C GLU A 125 26.39 6.32 -23.71
N ILE A 126 26.86 5.07 -23.66
CA ILE A 126 26.01 3.89 -23.46
C ILE A 126 25.54 3.78 -22.00
N ALA A 127 26.38 4.17 -21.03
CA ALA A 127 26.10 4.10 -19.60
C ALA A 127 26.32 5.44 -18.85
N PRO A 128 25.58 6.51 -19.19
CA PRO A 128 25.85 7.87 -18.68
C PRO A 128 25.42 8.08 -17.22
N ALA A 129 24.63 7.16 -16.65
CA ALA A 129 23.94 7.36 -15.37
C ALA A 129 24.09 6.19 -14.36
N ARG A 130 24.99 5.23 -14.61
CA ARG A 130 25.21 4.07 -13.72
C ARG A 130 26.62 4.07 -13.16
N SER A 131 26.79 3.39 -12.03
CA SER A 131 28.03 3.33 -11.25
C SER A 131 29.28 3.08 -12.12
N ASP A 132 30.46 3.53 -11.67
CA ASP A 132 31.73 3.33 -12.38
C ASP A 132 32.03 1.87 -12.76
N LEU A 133 31.41 0.91 -12.07
CA LEU A 133 31.50 -0.53 -12.36
C LEU A 133 30.83 -0.89 -13.70
N ASP A 134 29.58 -0.45 -13.94
CA ASP A 134 28.85 -0.73 -15.19
C ASP A 134 29.60 -0.15 -16.40
N ARG A 135 30.18 1.03 -16.24
CA ARG A 135 30.94 1.70 -17.31
C ARG A 135 32.20 0.93 -17.68
N LYS A 136 32.94 0.45 -16.67
CA LYS A 136 34.12 -0.41 -16.89
C LYS A 136 33.74 -1.72 -17.56
N GLU A 137 32.58 -2.29 -17.20
CA GLU A 137 32.08 -3.52 -17.82
C GLU A 137 31.68 -3.30 -19.29
N VAL A 138 30.99 -2.21 -19.60
CA VAL A 138 30.66 -1.82 -20.99
C VAL A 138 31.94 -1.57 -21.81
N ALA A 139 32.90 -0.82 -21.26
CA ALA A 139 34.18 -0.57 -21.93
C ALA A 139 34.97 -1.86 -22.15
N ALA A 140 34.98 -2.79 -21.19
CA ALA A 140 35.61 -4.10 -21.34
C ALA A 140 34.93 -4.94 -22.45
N ARG A 141 33.60 -4.89 -22.52
CA ARG A 141 32.82 -5.59 -23.55
C ARG A 141 33.05 -5.00 -24.94
N LEU A 142 33.12 -3.68 -25.08
CA LEU A 142 33.48 -2.98 -26.32
C LEU A 142 34.89 -3.38 -26.78
N ARG A 143 35.89 -3.38 -25.87
CA ARG A 143 37.25 -3.84 -26.17
C ARG A 143 37.26 -5.28 -26.70
N ALA A 144 36.52 -6.18 -26.06
CA ALA A 144 36.44 -7.58 -26.47
C ALA A 144 35.79 -7.76 -27.87
N ILE A 145 34.74 -7.00 -28.18
CA ILE A 145 34.07 -7.06 -29.48
C ILE A 145 34.98 -6.52 -30.60
N VAL A 146 35.60 -5.36 -30.39
CA VAL A 146 36.52 -4.74 -31.36
C VAL A 146 37.73 -5.64 -31.60
N ALA A 147 38.26 -6.28 -30.56
CA ALA A 147 39.38 -7.22 -30.66
C ALA A 147 39.05 -8.47 -31.51
N SER A 148 37.87 -9.05 -31.29
CA SER A 148 37.48 -10.35 -31.85
C SER A 148 36.83 -10.26 -33.23
N SER A 149 36.07 -9.19 -33.47
CA SER A 149 35.17 -9.07 -34.62
C SER A 149 35.23 -7.72 -35.32
N GLY A 150 36.00 -6.77 -34.78
CA GLY A 150 36.16 -5.43 -35.34
C GLY A 150 34.81 -4.70 -35.43
N SER A 151 34.50 -4.13 -36.59
CA SER A 151 33.24 -3.42 -36.83
C SER A 151 32.04 -4.34 -37.09
N ARG A 152 32.24 -5.65 -37.32
CA ARG A 152 31.16 -6.56 -37.81
C ARG A 152 30.03 -6.81 -36.82
N ASN A 153 30.35 -6.83 -35.52
CA ASN A 153 29.37 -7.01 -34.46
C ASN A 153 28.96 -5.69 -33.82
N LEU A 154 29.32 -4.56 -34.44
CA LEU A 154 28.86 -3.23 -34.05
C LEU A 154 27.76 -2.79 -35.03
N VAL A 155 26.69 -2.21 -34.50
CA VAL A 155 25.58 -1.69 -35.31
C VAL A 155 25.22 -0.31 -34.80
N THR A 156 24.91 0.62 -35.71
CA THR A 156 24.47 1.95 -35.30
C THR A 156 23.07 1.87 -34.68
N LYS A 157 22.70 2.89 -33.90
CA LYS A 157 21.35 2.98 -33.36
C LYS A 157 20.29 2.97 -34.47
N ASP A 158 20.51 3.69 -35.57
CA ASP A 158 19.54 3.78 -36.67
C ASP A 158 19.39 2.44 -37.43
N ASP A 159 20.50 1.70 -37.57
CA ASP A 159 20.51 0.39 -38.22
C ASP A 159 19.95 -0.74 -37.33
N ALA A 160 19.98 -0.57 -36.00
CA ALA A 160 19.42 -1.55 -35.06
C ALA A 160 17.96 -1.25 -34.69
N GLN A 161 17.54 0.02 -34.75
CA GLN A 161 16.27 0.50 -34.21
C GLN A 161 15.37 1.12 -35.28
N HIS A 162 14.84 0.27 -36.17
CA HIS A 162 13.95 0.71 -37.26
C HIS A 162 12.55 1.15 -36.81
N GLY A 163 12.25 1.14 -35.50
CA GLY A 163 10.98 1.61 -34.94
C GLY A 163 9.79 0.78 -35.41
N LEU A 164 8.65 1.43 -35.63
CA LEU A 164 7.42 0.78 -36.09
C LEU A 164 7.36 0.52 -37.61
N LYS A 165 8.50 0.45 -38.30
CA LYS A 165 8.56 0.07 -39.72
C LYS A 165 8.56 -1.46 -39.88
N PRO A 166 8.23 -2.01 -41.07
CA PRO A 166 8.21 -3.46 -41.31
C PRO A 166 9.49 -4.16 -40.90
N ALA A 167 10.65 -3.59 -41.26
CA ALA A 167 11.95 -4.14 -40.90
C ALA A 167 12.19 -4.16 -39.38
N GLY A 168 11.58 -3.24 -38.63
CA GLY A 168 11.67 -3.18 -37.17
C GLY A 168 10.80 -4.20 -36.42
N LEU A 169 9.70 -4.66 -37.03
CA LEU A 169 8.83 -5.72 -36.48
C LEU A 169 9.06 -7.08 -37.14
N ALA A 170 10.09 -7.22 -37.98
CA ALA A 170 10.49 -8.49 -38.57
C ALA A 170 11.08 -9.44 -37.51
N ALA A 171 11.68 -8.89 -36.45
CA ALA A 171 12.23 -9.65 -35.33
C ALA A 171 11.13 -10.07 -34.32
N PRO A 172 11.22 -11.28 -33.74
CA PRO A 172 10.17 -11.85 -32.92
C PRO A 172 9.97 -11.13 -31.57
N ILE A 173 11.04 -10.71 -30.88
CA ILE A 173 10.94 -10.04 -29.58
C ILE A 173 10.21 -8.68 -29.67
N PRO A 174 10.65 -7.71 -30.49
CA PRO A 174 9.98 -6.42 -30.57
C PRO A 174 8.52 -6.54 -31.02
N ALA A 175 8.26 -7.46 -31.95
CA ALA A 175 6.91 -7.65 -32.46
C ALA A 175 5.98 -8.32 -31.45
N PHE A 176 6.48 -9.25 -30.64
CA PHE A 176 5.75 -9.80 -29.51
C PHE A 176 5.45 -8.75 -28.44
N LEU A 177 6.46 -7.99 -28.00
CA LEU A 177 6.29 -6.96 -26.96
C LEU A 177 5.28 -5.89 -27.37
N GLY A 178 5.40 -5.38 -28.59
CA GLY A 178 4.45 -4.41 -29.14
C GLY A 178 3.03 -4.98 -29.25
N SER A 179 2.89 -6.23 -29.70
CA SER A 179 1.59 -6.91 -29.80
C SER A 179 0.95 -7.21 -28.46
N ALA A 180 1.75 -7.61 -27.45
CA ALA A 180 1.29 -7.89 -26.11
C ALA A 180 0.74 -6.62 -25.44
N LEU A 181 1.42 -5.48 -25.59
CA LEU A 181 0.94 -4.20 -25.06
C LEU A 181 -0.28 -3.67 -25.82
N LEU A 182 -0.34 -3.85 -27.15
CA LEU A 182 -1.52 -3.53 -27.94
C LEU A 182 -2.74 -4.36 -27.50
N LEU A 183 -2.55 -5.65 -27.24
CA LEU A 183 -3.60 -6.54 -26.73
C LEU A 183 -4.02 -6.14 -25.31
N LEU A 184 -3.06 -5.86 -24.42
CA LEU A 184 -3.34 -5.39 -23.06
C LEU A 184 -4.15 -4.10 -23.07
N TRP A 185 -3.79 -3.14 -23.94
CA TRP A 185 -4.53 -1.90 -24.15
C TRP A 185 -5.96 -2.16 -24.65
N LEU A 186 -6.14 -3.07 -25.61
CA LEU A 186 -7.47 -3.43 -26.13
C LEU A 186 -8.34 -4.07 -25.03
N ILE A 187 -7.76 -4.98 -24.24
CA ILE A 187 -8.43 -5.59 -23.07
C ILE A 187 -8.82 -4.51 -22.06
N ALA A 188 -7.92 -3.56 -21.78
CA ALA A 188 -8.19 -2.44 -20.87
C ALA A 188 -9.41 -1.63 -21.32
N LEU A 189 -9.46 -1.30 -22.62
CA LEU A 189 -10.53 -0.50 -23.21
C LEU A 189 -11.89 -1.22 -23.16
N VAL A 190 -11.90 -2.52 -23.44
CA VAL A 190 -13.10 -3.37 -23.32
C VAL A 190 -13.55 -3.46 -21.86
N CYS A 191 -12.62 -3.54 -20.92
CA CYS A 191 -12.92 -3.74 -19.51
C CYS A 191 -13.21 -2.42 -18.74
N GLN A 192 -13.13 -1.27 -19.39
CA GLN A 192 -13.23 0.05 -18.75
C GLN A 192 -14.67 0.43 -18.33
N GLY A 193 -15.66 0.10 -19.16
CA GLY A 193 -17.08 0.36 -18.88
C GLY A 193 -17.44 1.85 -18.73
N GLU A 194 -18.57 2.13 -18.07
CA GLU A 194 -19.19 3.47 -18.00
C GLU A 194 -18.46 4.53 -17.15
N GLY A 195 -17.31 4.23 -16.52
CA GLY A 195 -16.57 5.26 -15.80
C GLY A 195 -15.27 4.76 -15.15
N LEU A 196 -14.36 5.71 -14.91
CA LEU A 196 -13.11 5.53 -14.15
C LEU A 196 -13.32 5.57 -12.63
N GLU A 197 -14.56 5.73 -12.18
CA GLU A 197 -14.95 5.86 -10.78
C GLU A 197 -14.90 4.49 -10.06
N LEU A 198 -14.07 4.38 -9.03
CA LEU A 198 -13.82 3.15 -8.24
C LEU A 198 -14.91 2.88 -7.19
N ASP A 199 -16.20 3.12 -7.47
CA ASP A 199 -17.27 2.62 -6.58
C ASP A 199 -17.59 1.16 -6.94
N LEU A 200 -16.66 0.27 -6.60
CA LEU A 200 -16.79 -1.19 -6.73
C LEU A 200 -17.84 -1.77 -5.76
N THR A 201 -18.43 -0.94 -4.89
CA THR A 201 -19.26 -1.39 -3.77
C THR A 201 -20.76 -1.34 -4.08
N ARG A 202 -21.21 -0.43 -4.95
CA ARG A 202 -22.61 -0.42 -5.39
C ARG A 202 -22.84 -1.28 -6.63
N ARG A 203 -23.84 -2.15 -6.52
CA ARG A 203 -24.35 -2.94 -7.65
C ARG A 203 -24.94 -2.00 -8.69
N ARG A 204 -24.41 -2.04 -9.91
CA ARG A 204 -25.05 -1.45 -11.09
C ARG A 204 -26.27 -2.32 -11.42
N HIS A 205 -27.45 -1.87 -11.03
CA HIS A 205 -28.69 -2.53 -11.43
C HIS A 205 -29.17 -1.88 -12.73
N PRO A 206 -29.11 -2.60 -13.86
CA PRO A 206 -29.71 -2.08 -15.07
C PRO A 206 -31.21 -1.98 -14.84
N MET A 207 -31.77 -0.78 -14.98
CA MET A 207 -33.19 -0.49 -14.76
C MET A 207 -34.07 -0.97 -15.93
N TRP A 208 -33.69 -2.04 -16.63
CA TRP A 208 -34.36 -2.46 -17.86
C TRP A 208 -35.82 -2.81 -17.63
N GLU A 209 -36.13 -3.49 -16.53
CA GLU A 209 -37.51 -3.84 -16.15
C GLU A 209 -38.37 -2.58 -15.98
N TRP A 210 -37.81 -1.52 -15.40
CA TRP A 210 -38.48 -0.23 -15.27
C TRP A 210 -38.57 0.52 -16.61
N LEU A 211 -37.49 0.53 -17.40
CA LEU A 211 -37.47 1.21 -18.70
C LEU A 211 -38.44 0.59 -19.71
N PHE A 212 -38.61 -0.72 -19.69
CA PHE A 212 -39.57 -1.42 -20.54
C PHE A 212 -41.03 -1.32 -20.06
N SER A 213 -41.27 -0.77 -18.86
CA SER A 213 -42.62 -0.42 -18.41
C SER A 213 -43.16 0.87 -19.06
N HIS A 214 -42.27 1.69 -19.66
CA HIS A 214 -42.64 2.90 -20.38
C HIS A 214 -42.93 2.63 -21.86
N PRO A 215 -43.71 3.50 -22.54
CA PRO A 215 -44.02 3.38 -23.97
C PRO A 215 -42.83 3.78 -24.86
N VAL A 216 -41.67 3.14 -24.66
CA VAL A 216 -40.43 3.36 -25.41
C VAL A 216 -40.09 2.14 -26.26
N ARG A 217 -39.50 2.37 -27.44
CA ARG A 217 -39.12 1.27 -28.33
C ARG A 217 -37.92 0.51 -27.75
N PRO A 218 -37.97 -0.83 -27.58
CA PRO A 218 -36.86 -1.60 -26.98
C PRO A 218 -35.51 -1.45 -27.69
N ARG A 219 -35.52 -1.33 -29.02
CA ARG A 219 -34.31 -1.07 -29.82
C ARG A 219 -33.61 0.23 -29.44
N ALA A 220 -34.37 1.26 -29.03
CA ALA A 220 -33.82 2.53 -28.60
C ALA A 220 -33.13 2.40 -27.23
N VAL A 221 -33.76 1.67 -26.32
CA VAL A 221 -33.20 1.37 -24.99
C VAL A 221 -31.91 0.57 -25.11
N PHE A 222 -31.91 -0.50 -25.91
CA PHE A 222 -30.74 -1.33 -26.14
C PHE A 222 -29.59 -0.56 -26.79
N LEU A 223 -29.87 0.22 -27.85
CA LEU A 223 -28.85 1.05 -28.49
C LEU A 223 -28.27 2.08 -27.53
N ALA A 224 -29.11 2.77 -26.75
CA ALA A 224 -28.65 3.74 -25.77
C ALA A 224 -27.77 3.11 -24.69
N GLU A 225 -28.11 1.91 -24.23
CA GLU A 225 -27.33 1.17 -23.23
C GLU A 225 -25.98 0.71 -23.81
N MET A 226 -25.95 0.19 -25.04
CA MET A 226 -24.73 -0.25 -25.71
C MET A 226 -23.69 0.87 -25.90
N ILE A 227 -24.15 2.09 -26.22
CA ILE A 227 -23.28 3.25 -26.43
C ILE A 227 -23.14 4.14 -25.19
N ALA A 228 -23.77 3.76 -24.06
CA ALA A 228 -23.67 4.51 -22.81
C ALA A 228 -22.22 4.74 -22.34
N PRO A 229 -21.28 3.77 -22.44
CA PRO A 229 -19.88 3.99 -22.06
C PRO A 229 -19.23 5.15 -22.81
N LEU A 230 -19.55 5.33 -24.09
CA LEU A 230 -19.05 6.44 -24.91
C LEU A 230 -19.61 7.79 -24.46
N ALA A 231 -20.80 7.81 -23.86
CA ALA A 231 -21.38 9.06 -23.37
C ALA A 231 -20.86 9.46 -22.00
N THR A 232 -20.34 8.51 -21.22
CA THR A 232 -20.03 8.70 -19.79
C THR A 232 -18.55 8.64 -19.44
N ASN A 233 -17.73 7.93 -20.22
CA ASN A 233 -16.31 7.72 -19.92
C ASN A 233 -15.41 8.39 -20.99
N PRO A 234 -14.71 9.49 -20.63
CA PRO A 234 -13.82 10.21 -21.55
C PRO A 234 -12.67 9.39 -22.12
N ALA A 235 -12.30 8.27 -21.50
CA ALA A 235 -11.22 7.42 -22.00
C ALA A 235 -11.48 6.89 -23.42
N TYR A 236 -12.75 6.63 -23.76
CA TYR A 236 -13.16 6.27 -25.12
C TYR A 236 -12.98 7.42 -26.12
N TRP A 237 -13.07 8.68 -25.68
CA TRP A 237 -12.81 9.85 -26.55
C TRP A 237 -11.34 10.07 -26.82
N ALA A 238 -10.47 9.55 -25.95
CA ALA A 238 -9.03 9.64 -26.10
C ALA A 238 -8.42 8.47 -26.91
N VAL A 239 -9.17 7.40 -27.19
CA VAL A 239 -8.74 6.26 -28.03
C VAL A 239 -8.18 6.69 -29.40
N PRO A 240 -8.79 7.64 -30.15
CA PRO A 240 -8.21 8.15 -31.39
C PRO A 240 -6.77 8.63 -31.26
N LEU A 241 -6.38 9.23 -30.12
CA LEU A 241 -5.03 9.74 -29.89
C LEU A 241 -4.00 8.59 -29.83
N MET A 242 -4.34 7.49 -29.16
CA MET A 242 -3.49 6.30 -29.10
C MET A 242 -3.24 5.73 -30.50
N VAL A 243 -4.31 5.47 -31.25
CA VAL A 243 -4.21 4.91 -32.61
C VAL A 243 -3.50 5.87 -33.55
N GLY A 244 -3.85 7.15 -33.51
CA GLY A 244 -3.20 8.18 -34.32
C GLY A 244 -1.71 8.33 -33.99
N GLY A 245 -1.33 8.22 -32.71
CA GLY A 245 0.07 8.26 -32.28
C GLY A 245 0.91 7.10 -32.84
N LEU A 246 0.36 5.87 -32.86
CA LEU A 246 1.06 4.72 -33.47
C LEU A 246 1.25 4.91 -34.98
N PHE A 247 0.22 5.39 -35.69
CA PHE A 247 0.28 5.61 -37.13
C PHE A 247 1.11 6.83 -37.52
N LEU A 248 1.18 7.85 -36.64
CA LEU A 248 2.11 8.97 -36.78
C LEU A 248 3.56 8.49 -36.80
N VAL A 249 3.91 7.55 -35.92
CA VAL A 249 5.27 6.99 -35.82
C VAL A 249 5.55 5.95 -36.92
N ALA A 250 4.56 5.15 -37.29
CA ALA A 250 4.72 4.09 -38.30
C ALA A 250 4.67 4.60 -39.75
N TYR A 251 3.97 5.71 -40.00
CA TYR A 251 3.80 6.34 -41.30
C TYR A 251 4.22 7.81 -41.22
N ASP A 252 3.27 8.73 -41.33
CA ASP A 252 3.45 10.20 -41.34
C ASP A 252 2.28 10.89 -40.61
N PRO A 253 2.40 12.20 -40.29
CA PRO A 253 1.35 12.93 -39.57
C PRO A 253 -0.05 12.88 -40.19
N LEU A 254 -0.15 12.91 -41.52
CA LEU A 254 -1.44 12.83 -42.22
C LEU A 254 -2.12 11.47 -42.01
N TYR A 255 -1.35 10.38 -42.08
CA TYR A 255 -1.85 9.04 -41.80
C TYR A 255 -2.18 8.84 -40.33
N GLY A 256 -1.45 9.47 -39.41
CA GLY A 256 -1.79 9.52 -37.98
C GLY A 256 -3.16 10.13 -37.73
N LEU A 257 -3.44 11.31 -38.32
CA LEU A 257 -4.76 11.95 -38.22
C LEU A 257 -5.86 11.12 -38.88
N ALA A 258 -5.59 10.55 -40.06
CA ALA A 258 -6.54 9.68 -40.75
C ALA A 258 -6.84 8.41 -39.93
N ALA A 259 -5.84 7.76 -39.34
CA ALA A 259 -6.00 6.58 -38.49
C ALA A 259 -6.79 6.89 -37.21
N ALA A 260 -6.54 8.04 -36.58
CA ALA A 260 -7.29 8.48 -35.40
C ALA A 260 -8.80 8.51 -35.69
N ALA A 261 -9.20 9.07 -36.83
CA ALA A 261 -10.60 9.16 -37.24
C ALA A 261 -11.16 7.83 -37.78
N LEU A 262 -10.46 7.20 -38.73
CA LEU A 262 -10.99 6.08 -39.52
C LEU A 262 -10.80 4.71 -38.87
N ILE A 263 -9.88 4.58 -37.91
CA ILE A 263 -9.61 3.33 -37.18
C ILE A 263 -9.90 3.52 -35.69
N GLY A 264 -9.40 4.61 -35.09
CA GLY A 264 -9.54 4.88 -33.67
C GLY A 264 -10.99 5.04 -33.20
N VAL A 265 -11.81 5.81 -33.92
CA VAL A 265 -13.23 6.00 -33.57
C VAL A 265 -14.03 4.69 -33.67
N PRO A 266 -13.97 3.91 -34.77
CA PRO A 266 -14.65 2.62 -34.83
C PRO A 266 -14.24 1.64 -33.74
N ILE A 267 -12.93 1.53 -33.44
CA ILE A 267 -12.43 0.66 -32.36
C ILE A 267 -12.98 1.11 -31.00
N SER A 268 -12.99 2.42 -30.74
CA SER A 268 -13.55 2.98 -29.51
C SER A 268 -15.02 2.58 -29.31
N VAL A 269 -15.84 2.75 -30.36
CA VAL A 269 -17.25 2.37 -30.35
C VAL A 269 -17.42 0.87 -30.12
N ALA A 270 -16.68 0.05 -30.87
CA ALA A 270 -16.77 -1.40 -30.79
C ALA A 270 -16.33 -1.93 -29.41
N ALA A 271 -15.26 -1.38 -28.84
CA ALA A 271 -14.77 -1.74 -27.51
C ALA A 271 -15.75 -1.36 -26.40
N GLY A 272 -16.35 -0.17 -26.47
CA GLY A 272 -17.38 0.25 -25.52
C GLY A 272 -18.62 -0.67 -25.56
N CYS A 273 -19.09 -1.01 -26.77
CA CYS A 273 -20.21 -1.94 -26.94
C CYS A 273 -19.86 -3.35 -26.44
N LEU A 274 -18.66 -3.84 -26.73
CA LEU A 274 -18.19 -5.14 -26.26
C LEU A 274 -18.12 -5.19 -24.73
N GLY A 275 -17.48 -4.20 -24.10
CA GLY A 275 -17.43 -4.07 -22.65
C GLY A 275 -18.80 -4.07 -22.00
N LYS A 276 -19.73 -3.31 -22.59
CA LYS A 276 -21.12 -3.29 -22.12
C LYS A 276 -21.79 -4.64 -22.28
N SER A 277 -21.61 -5.34 -23.40
CA SER A 277 -22.19 -6.67 -23.61
C SER A 277 -21.72 -7.68 -22.56
N LEU A 278 -20.44 -7.61 -22.16
CA LEU A 278 -19.87 -8.46 -21.10
C LEU A 278 -20.50 -8.15 -19.74
N GLU A 279 -20.69 -6.87 -19.40
CA GLU A 279 -21.39 -6.43 -18.19
C GLU A 279 -22.84 -6.95 -18.17
N ILE A 280 -23.57 -6.83 -19.29
CA ILE A 280 -24.95 -7.33 -19.44
C ILE A 280 -25.01 -8.85 -19.24
N GLY A 281 -24.13 -9.60 -19.90
CA GLY A 281 -24.07 -11.06 -19.76
C GLY A 281 -23.76 -11.48 -18.33
N ALA A 282 -22.80 -10.79 -17.68
CA ALA A 282 -22.47 -11.04 -16.27
C ALA A 282 -23.67 -10.77 -15.35
N MET A 283 -24.43 -9.70 -15.58
CA MET A 283 -25.59 -9.36 -14.75
C MET A 283 -26.77 -10.30 -14.95
N LEU A 284 -27.08 -10.70 -16.18
CA LEU A 284 -28.24 -11.54 -16.46
C LEU A 284 -27.99 -13.02 -16.18
N ARG A 285 -26.79 -13.52 -16.48
CA ARG A 285 -26.53 -14.95 -16.55
C ARG A 285 -25.70 -15.49 -15.40
N LEU A 286 -24.94 -14.65 -14.70
CA LEU A 286 -24.22 -15.11 -13.52
C LEU A 286 -25.09 -15.04 -12.26
N PRO A 287 -25.04 -16.08 -11.41
CA PRO A 287 -25.67 -16.04 -10.10
C PRO A 287 -25.05 -14.91 -9.25
N PRO A 288 -25.78 -14.37 -8.26
CA PRO A 288 -25.29 -13.30 -7.39
C PRO A 288 -23.93 -13.60 -6.75
N ARG A 289 -23.60 -14.88 -6.53
CA ARG A 289 -22.35 -15.36 -5.92
C ARG A 289 -21.10 -15.19 -6.78
N THR A 290 -21.21 -15.23 -8.10
CA THR A 290 -20.05 -15.11 -9.02
C THR A 290 -20.04 -13.80 -9.78
N ARG A 291 -21.21 -13.15 -9.91
CA ARG A 291 -21.38 -11.86 -10.58
C ARG A 291 -20.41 -10.80 -10.09
N GLY A 292 -20.29 -10.63 -8.76
CA GLY A 292 -19.40 -9.63 -8.17
C GLY A 292 -17.93 -9.86 -8.51
N GLY A 293 -17.48 -11.13 -8.50
CA GLY A 293 -16.12 -11.50 -8.88
C GLY A 293 -15.79 -11.19 -10.33
N VAL A 294 -16.68 -11.51 -11.27
CA VAL A 294 -16.48 -11.23 -12.70
C VAL A 294 -16.47 -9.72 -12.97
N ILE A 295 -17.41 -8.97 -12.38
CA ILE A 295 -17.40 -7.50 -12.51
C ILE A 295 -16.13 -6.90 -11.90
N GLY A 296 -15.69 -7.43 -10.76
CA GLY A 296 -14.44 -7.04 -10.11
C GLY A 296 -13.20 -7.31 -10.98
N ILE A 297 -13.13 -8.47 -11.65
CA ILE A 297 -12.03 -8.80 -12.59
C ILE A 297 -12.05 -7.86 -13.79
N LEU A 298 -13.23 -7.60 -14.38
CA LEU A 298 -13.35 -6.64 -15.47
C LEU A 298 -12.86 -5.26 -15.01
N SER A 299 -13.32 -4.77 -13.86
CA SER A 299 -12.86 -3.48 -13.33
C SER A 299 -11.35 -3.47 -13.04
N TRP A 300 -10.79 -4.57 -12.53
CA TRP A 300 -9.36 -4.69 -12.28
C TRP A 300 -8.54 -4.69 -13.58
N LEU A 301 -8.95 -5.46 -14.61
CA LEU A 301 -8.31 -5.46 -15.93
C LEU A 301 -8.38 -4.08 -16.59
N GLY A 302 -9.54 -3.41 -16.49
CA GLY A 302 -9.71 -2.04 -16.94
C GLY A 302 -8.74 -1.08 -16.22
N PHE A 303 -8.63 -1.18 -14.90
CA PHE A 303 -7.75 -0.33 -14.09
C PHE A 303 -6.27 -0.57 -14.39
N VAL A 304 -5.80 -1.81 -14.26
CA VAL A 304 -4.39 -2.18 -14.49
C VAL A 304 -4.00 -1.89 -15.92
N GLY A 305 -4.84 -2.20 -16.90
CA GLY A 305 -4.55 -1.93 -18.29
C GLY A 305 -4.57 -0.45 -18.66
N THR A 306 -5.33 0.39 -17.93
CA THR A 306 -5.35 1.85 -18.14
C THR A 306 -4.08 2.52 -17.57
N PHE A 307 -3.61 2.12 -16.38
CA PHE A 307 -2.45 2.74 -15.73
C PHE A 307 -1.11 2.03 -16.04
N GLY A 308 -1.15 0.76 -16.41
CA GLY A 308 0.01 -0.05 -16.78
C GLY A 308 0.91 0.58 -17.86
N PRO A 309 0.39 1.29 -18.88
CA PRO A 309 1.24 1.94 -19.87
C PRO A 309 2.06 3.13 -19.35
N ILE A 310 1.54 3.90 -18.37
CA ILE A 310 2.30 4.97 -17.70
C ILE A 310 3.52 4.36 -16.99
N VAL A 311 3.30 3.23 -16.31
CA VAL A 311 4.35 2.45 -15.69
C VAL A 311 5.31 1.90 -16.74
N GLY A 312 4.77 1.35 -17.84
CA GLY A 312 5.52 0.80 -18.96
C GLY A 312 6.55 1.79 -19.53
N LEU A 313 6.19 3.07 -19.69
CA LEU A 313 7.14 4.10 -20.17
C LEU A 313 8.43 4.19 -19.34
N VAL A 314 8.32 3.97 -18.03
CA VAL A 314 9.45 4.01 -17.11
C VAL A 314 10.14 2.64 -17.00
N MET A 315 9.39 1.55 -17.16
CA MET A 315 9.84 0.19 -16.87
C MET A 315 10.45 -0.55 -18.04
N ILE A 316 10.00 -0.26 -19.27
CA ILE A 316 10.10 -1.26 -20.33
C ILE A 316 11.53 -1.58 -20.73
N ASN A 317 12.41 -0.58 -20.72
CA ASN A 317 13.82 -0.77 -20.98
C ASN A 317 14.47 -1.70 -19.94
N TRP A 318 14.11 -1.55 -18.67
CA TRP A 318 14.62 -2.42 -17.60
C TRP A 318 14.09 -3.84 -17.74
N LEU A 319 12.78 -4.00 -17.95
CA LEU A 319 12.15 -5.32 -18.12
C LEU A 319 12.76 -6.07 -19.30
N VAL A 320 12.91 -5.40 -20.44
CA VAL A 320 13.44 -6.04 -21.63
C VAL A 320 14.91 -6.40 -21.43
N ALA A 321 15.74 -5.54 -20.84
CA ALA A 321 17.15 -5.85 -20.58
C ALA A 321 17.36 -7.11 -19.70
N HIS A 322 16.48 -7.36 -18.73
CA HIS A 322 16.63 -8.50 -17.79
C HIS A 322 15.90 -9.77 -18.25
N PHE A 323 14.82 -9.62 -19.02
CA PHE A 323 13.94 -10.72 -19.40
C PHE A 323 13.90 -11.04 -20.89
N ALA A 324 14.74 -10.39 -21.72
CA ALA A 324 14.78 -10.62 -23.16
C ALA A 324 14.97 -12.09 -23.56
N SER A 325 15.89 -12.79 -22.90
CA SER A 325 16.18 -14.21 -23.21
C SER A 325 14.98 -15.14 -22.96
N GLN A 326 14.12 -14.76 -22.02
CA GLN A 326 12.93 -15.49 -21.61
C GLN A 326 11.79 -15.26 -22.61
N PHE A 327 11.87 -14.21 -23.44
CA PHE A 327 10.96 -13.97 -24.55
C PHE A 327 11.32 -14.77 -25.81
N ALA A 328 12.31 -15.67 -25.78
CA ALA A 328 12.67 -16.51 -26.95
C ALA A 328 11.49 -17.36 -27.47
N PHE A 329 10.49 -17.68 -26.64
CA PHE A 329 9.26 -18.33 -27.10
C PHE A 329 8.45 -17.48 -28.09
N ALA A 330 8.67 -16.16 -28.12
CA ALA A 330 8.00 -15.23 -29.03
C ALA A 330 8.16 -15.60 -30.50
N ALA A 331 9.30 -16.20 -30.86
CA ALA A 331 9.56 -16.69 -32.22
C ALA A 331 8.60 -17.81 -32.68
N ARG A 332 7.85 -18.42 -31.75
CA ARG A 332 6.90 -19.49 -32.03
C ARG A 332 5.45 -19.00 -32.17
N LEU A 333 5.20 -17.72 -31.91
CA LEU A 333 3.85 -17.16 -32.02
C LEU A 333 3.57 -16.72 -33.47
N PRO A 334 2.37 -17.00 -34.02
CA PRO A 334 1.99 -16.55 -35.35
C PRO A 334 1.96 -15.01 -35.43
N ALA A 335 2.00 -14.50 -36.66
CA ALA A 335 2.25 -13.10 -37.02
C ALA A 335 1.82 -12.06 -35.97
N PRO A 336 2.75 -11.19 -35.53
CA PRO A 336 2.54 -10.27 -34.42
C PRO A 336 1.38 -9.31 -34.71
N LEU A 337 0.39 -9.29 -33.81
CA LEU A 337 -0.86 -8.52 -33.91
C LEU A 337 -0.62 -7.03 -34.22
N LEU A 338 0.47 -6.44 -33.73
CA LEU A 338 0.86 -5.06 -34.02
C LEU A 338 1.19 -4.84 -35.50
N GLY A 339 1.88 -5.77 -36.16
CA GLY A 339 2.20 -5.65 -37.58
C GLY A 339 0.95 -5.71 -38.48
N LEU A 340 0.01 -6.60 -38.15
CA LEU A 340 -1.29 -6.65 -38.83
C LEU A 340 -2.09 -5.37 -38.61
N PHE A 341 -2.07 -4.85 -37.38
CA PHE A 341 -2.72 -3.60 -37.01
C PHE A 341 -2.16 -2.39 -37.78
N LEU A 342 -0.85 -2.39 -38.06
CA LEU A 342 -0.17 -1.37 -38.85
C LEU A 342 -0.22 -1.62 -40.36
N GLY A 343 -0.81 -2.73 -40.82
CA GLY A 343 -1.07 -3.02 -42.24
C GLY A 343 0.09 -3.67 -42.99
N PHE A 344 0.89 -4.49 -42.32
CA PHE A 344 2.02 -5.18 -42.95
C PHE A 344 1.56 -6.44 -43.71
N ASP A 345 2.08 -6.66 -44.92
CA ASP A 345 2.13 -8.01 -45.48
C ASP A 345 3.36 -8.72 -44.93
N GLY A 346 3.26 -10.03 -44.68
CA GLY A 346 4.38 -10.83 -44.18
C GLY A 346 5.62 -10.86 -45.10
N ALA A 347 5.60 -10.15 -46.24
CA ALA A 347 6.70 -9.99 -47.19
C ALA A 347 7.43 -8.63 -47.03
N GLY A 348 7.09 -7.82 -46.02
CA GLY A 348 7.77 -6.57 -45.68
C GLY A 348 7.14 -5.30 -46.25
N GLY A 349 6.03 -5.40 -46.97
CA GLY A 349 5.24 -4.29 -47.48
C GLY A 349 4.30 -3.71 -46.43
N GLN A 350 4.17 -2.38 -46.41
CA GLN A 350 3.31 -1.63 -45.49
C GLN A 350 2.22 -0.89 -46.28
N SER A 351 0.94 -1.04 -45.89
CA SER A 351 -0.17 -0.38 -46.56
C SER A 351 -1.24 0.12 -45.58
N PHE A 352 -1.53 1.42 -45.65
CA PHE A 352 -2.59 2.03 -44.84
C PHE A 352 -3.97 1.41 -45.11
N VAL A 353 -4.25 1.01 -46.36
CA VAL A 353 -5.53 0.38 -46.73
C VAL A 353 -5.69 -0.97 -46.04
N ARG A 354 -4.61 -1.76 -45.90
CA ARG A 354 -4.65 -3.02 -45.16
C ARG A 354 -4.83 -2.78 -43.66
N ALA A 355 -4.16 -1.77 -43.12
CA ALA A 355 -4.32 -1.37 -41.73
C ALA A 355 -5.78 -0.95 -41.43
N LEU A 356 -6.37 -0.18 -42.35
CA LEU A 356 -7.79 0.21 -42.29
C LEU A 356 -8.71 -1.01 -42.36
N ALA A 357 -8.49 -1.91 -43.31
CA ALA A 357 -9.27 -3.13 -43.44
C ALA A 357 -9.19 -3.98 -42.16
N PHE A 358 -8.00 -4.16 -41.60
CA PHE A 358 -7.81 -4.88 -40.34
C PHE A 358 -8.50 -4.18 -39.17
N GLY A 359 -8.37 -2.86 -39.04
CA GLY A 359 -9.04 -2.08 -37.99
C GLY A 359 -10.56 -2.20 -38.04
N TRP A 360 -11.16 -2.19 -39.24
CA TRP A 360 -12.59 -2.38 -39.43
C TRP A 360 -13.04 -3.82 -39.24
N LEU A 361 -12.23 -4.82 -39.63
CA LEU A 361 -12.50 -6.23 -39.34
C LEU A 361 -12.47 -6.48 -37.83
N LEU A 362 -11.51 -5.89 -37.11
CA LEU A 362 -11.43 -5.98 -35.65
C LEU A 362 -12.65 -5.32 -35.00
N ALA A 363 -12.97 -4.07 -35.36
CA ALA A 363 -14.12 -3.35 -34.82
C ALA A 363 -15.45 -4.07 -35.16
N GLY A 364 -15.61 -4.53 -36.39
CA GLY A 364 -16.77 -5.29 -36.85
C GLY A 364 -16.91 -6.64 -36.13
N GLY A 365 -15.81 -7.36 -35.93
CA GLY A 365 -15.77 -8.61 -35.16
C GLY A 365 -16.15 -8.40 -33.69
N MET A 366 -15.61 -7.37 -33.05
CA MET A 366 -15.95 -6.99 -31.67
C MET A 366 -17.44 -6.62 -31.56
N LEU A 367 -17.96 -5.81 -32.48
CA LEU A 367 -19.37 -5.40 -32.49
C LEU A 367 -20.30 -6.58 -32.77
N GLY A 368 -19.94 -7.43 -33.75
CA GLY A 368 -20.68 -8.64 -34.09
C GLY A 368 -20.76 -9.60 -32.90
N PHE A 369 -19.63 -9.80 -32.20
CA PHE A 369 -19.60 -10.57 -30.96
C PHE A 369 -20.44 -9.90 -29.85
N ALA A 370 -20.33 -8.59 -29.65
CA ALA A 370 -21.10 -7.87 -28.64
C ALA A 370 -22.61 -8.02 -28.85
N VAL A 371 -23.08 -7.91 -30.10
CA VAL A 371 -24.48 -8.12 -30.48
C VAL A 371 -24.88 -9.57 -30.28
N TRP A 372 -24.11 -10.53 -30.81
CA TRP A 372 -24.38 -11.96 -30.67
C TRP A 372 -24.46 -12.37 -29.18
N PHE A 373 -23.49 -11.93 -28.38
CA PHE A 373 -23.40 -12.23 -26.95
C PHE A 373 -24.55 -11.60 -26.18
N SER A 374 -24.93 -10.36 -26.47
CA SER A 374 -26.07 -9.68 -25.86
C SER A 374 -27.39 -10.37 -26.21
N VAL A 375 -27.61 -10.72 -27.48
CA VAL A 375 -28.80 -11.46 -27.94
C VAL A 375 -28.87 -12.80 -27.24
N ARG A 376 -27.78 -13.57 -27.25
CA ARG A 376 -27.68 -14.85 -26.54
C ARG A 376 -27.98 -14.68 -25.04
N SER A 377 -27.48 -13.62 -24.44
CA SER A 377 -27.69 -13.27 -23.04
C SER A 377 -29.08 -12.72 -22.74
N LEU A 378 -29.91 -12.37 -23.72
CA LEU A 378 -31.28 -11.88 -23.53
C LEU A 378 -32.35 -12.93 -23.89
N ARG A 379 -32.03 -13.93 -24.71
CA ARG A 379 -32.97 -14.97 -25.19
C ARG A 379 -33.75 -15.69 -24.10
N ASN A 380 -33.18 -15.86 -22.89
CA ASN A 380 -33.86 -16.52 -21.78
C ASN A 380 -34.51 -15.51 -20.81
N GLY A 381 -34.94 -14.35 -21.29
CA GLY A 381 -35.59 -13.29 -20.50
C GLY A 381 -34.63 -12.34 -19.78
N LEU A 382 -35.21 -11.24 -19.26
CA LEU A 382 -34.55 -10.20 -18.45
C LEU A 382 -34.45 -10.57 -16.96
N ALA A 383 -35.34 -11.46 -16.49
CA ALA A 383 -35.17 -12.11 -15.21
C ALA A 383 -33.91 -12.98 -15.28
N GLY A 384 -32.85 -12.54 -14.60
CA GLY A 384 -31.58 -13.25 -14.60
C GLY A 384 -31.66 -14.61 -13.89
N ALA A 385 -30.51 -15.20 -13.57
CA ALA A 385 -30.39 -16.45 -12.80
C ALA A 385 -31.08 -16.46 -11.41
N PHE A 386 -31.76 -15.37 -11.01
CA PHE A 386 -32.58 -15.29 -9.80
C PHE A 386 -33.72 -16.31 -9.77
N ALA A 387 -34.30 -16.66 -10.91
CA ALA A 387 -35.41 -17.61 -11.01
C ALA A 387 -34.96 -19.08 -11.15
N ALA A 388 -33.68 -19.33 -11.46
CA ALA A 388 -33.16 -20.66 -11.78
C ALA A 388 -32.48 -21.37 -10.59
N GLU A 389 -32.45 -20.77 -9.39
CA GLU A 389 -32.26 -21.56 -8.18
C GLU A 389 -33.58 -22.28 -7.86
N THR A 390 -34.00 -23.22 -8.71
CA THR A 390 -34.57 -24.44 -8.14
C THR A 390 -33.49 -24.92 -7.18
N VAL A 391 -33.74 -24.80 -5.88
CA VAL A 391 -32.86 -25.34 -4.85
C VAL A 391 -32.74 -26.81 -5.18
N ALA A 392 -31.68 -27.18 -5.90
CA ALA A 392 -31.34 -28.57 -6.08
C ALA A 392 -31.19 -29.07 -4.65
N THR A 393 -32.14 -29.89 -4.22
CA THR A 393 -32.10 -30.57 -2.94
C THR A 393 -30.97 -31.57 -3.05
N SER A 394 -29.74 -31.06 -2.92
CA SER A 394 -28.59 -31.92 -2.65
C SER A 394 -29.00 -32.77 -1.45
N PRO A 395 -28.82 -34.10 -1.51
CA PRO A 395 -29.20 -34.97 -0.41
C PRO A 395 -28.62 -34.38 0.87
N ALA A 396 -29.44 -34.35 1.94
CA ALA A 396 -29.14 -33.69 3.19
C ALA A 396 -27.81 -34.22 3.76
N GLN A 397 -26.72 -33.61 3.34
CA GLN A 397 -25.39 -33.95 3.82
C GLN A 397 -25.36 -33.39 5.23
N GLN A 398 -25.18 -34.25 6.23
CA GLN A 398 -24.99 -33.79 7.61
C GLN A 398 -23.85 -32.76 7.62
N VAL A 399 -24.21 -31.49 7.78
CA VAL A 399 -23.24 -30.41 7.84
C VAL A 399 -22.51 -30.55 9.16
N ARG A 400 -21.30 -31.12 9.11
CA ARG A 400 -20.43 -31.23 10.30
C ARG A 400 -19.86 -29.87 10.65
N PHE A 401 -20.59 -29.05 11.38
CA PHE A 401 -20.15 -27.70 11.76
C PHE A 401 -18.80 -27.66 12.52
N GLY A 402 -18.38 -28.79 13.10
CA GLY A 402 -17.12 -28.90 13.84
C GLY A 402 -17.17 -28.16 15.17
N ARG A 403 -16.02 -28.11 15.87
CA ARG A 403 -15.93 -27.44 17.18
C ARG A 403 -16.03 -25.91 17.10
N GLN A 404 -15.73 -25.32 15.94
CA GLN A 404 -15.70 -23.87 15.72
C GLN A 404 -16.51 -23.48 14.46
N PRO A 405 -17.86 -23.52 14.54
CA PRO A 405 -18.75 -23.27 13.40
C PRO A 405 -18.53 -21.90 12.73
N LEU A 406 -18.24 -20.88 13.54
CA LEU A 406 -18.13 -19.50 13.08
C LEU A 406 -16.90 -19.28 12.20
N TYR A 407 -15.75 -19.81 12.57
CA TYR A 407 -14.53 -19.75 11.76
C TYR A 407 -14.71 -20.50 10.44
N ARG A 408 -15.37 -21.66 10.48
CA ARG A 408 -15.72 -22.40 9.26
C ARG A 408 -16.69 -21.61 8.36
N LYS A 409 -17.68 -20.92 8.93
CA LYS A 409 -18.59 -20.03 8.18
C LYS A 409 -17.79 -18.97 7.41
N GLU A 410 -16.87 -18.28 8.08
CA GLU A 410 -16.08 -17.20 7.45
C GLU A 410 -15.16 -17.74 6.33
N VAL A 411 -14.50 -18.89 6.53
CA VAL A 411 -13.69 -19.54 5.49
C VAL A 411 -14.56 -19.96 4.29
N LEU A 412 -15.71 -20.57 4.53
CA LEU A 412 -16.62 -20.98 3.47
C LEU A 412 -17.20 -19.79 2.71
N TRP A 413 -17.53 -18.70 3.42
CA TRP A 413 -17.94 -17.44 2.79
C TRP A 413 -16.84 -16.93 1.86
N PHE A 414 -15.60 -16.84 2.36
CA PHE A 414 -14.47 -16.34 1.58
C PHE A 414 -14.17 -17.19 0.33
N LEU A 415 -14.13 -18.51 0.47
CA LEU A 415 -13.87 -19.42 -0.65
C LEU A 415 -15.00 -19.42 -1.68
N ARG A 416 -16.24 -19.16 -1.26
CA ARG A 416 -17.42 -19.15 -2.12
C ARG A 416 -17.63 -17.80 -2.82
N ASP A 417 -17.30 -16.70 -2.16
CA ASP A 417 -17.48 -15.35 -2.68
C ASP A 417 -16.26 -14.93 -3.52
N ARG A 418 -16.39 -15.09 -4.85
CA ARG A 418 -15.34 -14.70 -5.80
C ARG A 418 -15.09 -13.19 -5.80
N SER A 419 -16.09 -12.38 -5.43
CA SER A 419 -15.93 -10.94 -5.28
C SER A 419 -15.02 -10.61 -4.11
N ALA A 420 -15.18 -11.32 -2.99
CA ALA A 420 -14.32 -11.15 -1.83
C ALA A 420 -12.86 -11.43 -2.19
N ILE A 421 -12.55 -12.51 -2.89
CA ILE A 421 -11.18 -12.85 -3.31
C ILE A 421 -10.55 -11.72 -4.14
N VAL A 422 -11.26 -11.21 -5.14
CA VAL A 422 -10.76 -10.12 -6.00
C VAL A 422 -10.49 -8.86 -5.18
N GLN A 423 -11.43 -8.48 -4.31
CA GLN A 423 -11.33 -7.26 -3.52
C GLN A 423 -10.28 -7.32 -2.41
N THR A 424 -9.98 -8.53 -1.91
CA THR A 424 -9.13 -8.70 -0.73
C THR A 424 -7.72 -9.16 -1.03
N ILE A 425 -7.50 -9.87 -2.14
CA ILE A 425 -6.19 -10.37 -2.55
C ILE A 425 -5.72 -9.63 -3.79
N LEU A 426 -6.48 -9.73 -4.89
CA LEU A 426 -6.01 -9.27 -6.20
C LEU A 426 -5.73 -7.76 -6.21
N ILE A 427 -6.68 -6.95 -5.72
CA ILE A 427 -6.54 -5.48 -5.73
C ILE A 427 -5.39 -5.02 -4.81
N PRO A 428 -5.33 -5.38 -3.51
CA PRO A 428 -4.24 -4.93 -2.64
C PRO A 428 -2.87 -5.41 -3.10
N LEU A 429 -2.75 -6.65 -3.60
CA LEU A 429 -1.49 -7.18 -4.12
C LEU A 429 -1.02 -6.39 -5.35
N THR A 430 -1.94 -5.99 -6.21
CA THR A 430 -1.62 -5.18 -7.40
C THR A 430 -1.14 -3.79 -7.01
N ILE A 431 -1.82 -3.12 -6.08
CA ILE A 431 -1.43 -1.79 -5.60
C ILE A 431 -0.07 -1.86 -4.93
N ALA A 432 0.14 -2.84 -4.07
CA ALA A 432 1.41 -2.96 -3.38
C ALA A 432 2.54 -3.38 -4.32
N ALA A 433 2.29 -4.21 -5.34
CA ALA A 433 3.27 -4.50 -6.38
C ALA A 433 3.65 -3.23 -7.16
N TYR A 434 2.67 -2.38 -7.47
CA TYR A 434 2.88 -1.07 -8.08
C TYR A 434 3.71 -0.14 -7.19
N ASP A 435 3.38 -0.03 -5.91
CA ASP A 435 4.09 0.84 -4.95
C ASP A 435 5.51 0.35 -4.67
N MET A 436 5.69 -0.95 -4.44
CA MET A 436 7.01 -1.58 -4.28
C MET A 436 7.87 -1.29 -5.50
N PHE A 437 7.32 -1.41 -6.71
CA PHE A 437 8.06 -1.12 -7.92
C PHE A 437 8.39 0.36 -8.11
N GLN A 438 7.51 1.29 -7.72
CA GLN A 438 7.87 2.72 -7.69
C GLN A 438 9.09 2.97 -6.80
N MET A 439 9.21 2.20 -5.72
CA MET A 439 10.36 2.21 -4.81
C MET A 439 11.51 1.32 -5.28
N ARG A 440 11.60 0.94 -6.57
CA ARG A 440 12.63 0.00 -7.08
C ARG A 440 14.08 0.40 -6.81
N GLY A 441 14.38 1.70 -6.71
CA GLY A 441 15.71 2.16 -6.32
C GLY A 441 16.09 1.69 -4.91
N VAL A 442 15.10 1.64 -4.01
CA VAL A 442 15.23 1.06 -2.66
C VAL A 442 15.20 -0.48 -2.73
N LEU A 443 14.42 -1.07 -3.66
CA LEU A 443 14.40 -2.52 -3.84
C LEU A 443 15.68 -3.10 -4.44
N GLY A 444 16.47 -2.33 -5.20
CA GLY A 444 17.79 -2.76 -5.68
C GLY A 444 18.67 -3.20 -4.51
N TYR A 445 18.71 -2.40 -3.44
CA TYR A 445 19.35 -2.76 -2.17
C TYR A 445 18.64 -3.93 -1.45
N ALA A 446 17.33 -4.07 -1.63
CA ALA A 446 16.55 -5.14 -1.00
C ALA A 446 16.74 -6.52 -1.64
N ALA A 447 16.99 -6.58 -2.94
CA ALA A 447 17.23 -7.83 -3.66
C ALA A 447 18.54 -8.50 -3.26
N GLU A 448 19.48 -7.73 -2.72
CA GLU A 448 20.78 -8.20 -2.25
C GLU A 448 20.78 -8.58 -0.75
N SER A 449 19.67 -8.34 -0.03
CA SER A 449 19.65 -8.43 1.43
C SER A 449 18.35 -9.00 2.01
N TRP A 450 18.47 -10.10 2.76
CA TRP A 450 17.33 -10.81 3.33
C TRP A 450 16.43 -9.93 4.21
N ASN A 451 17.02 -8.97 4.94
CA ASN A 451 16.33 -8.12 5.91
C ASN A 451 15.39 -7.12 5.23
N PHE A 452 15.78 -6.56 4.09
CA PHE A 452 14.92 -5.65 3.34
C PHE A 452 13.83 -6.41 2.57
N LEU A 453 14.12 -7.59 2.03
CA LEU A 453 13.10 -8.47 1.44
C LEU A 453 12.03 -8.85 2.49
N ALA A 454 12.47 -9.28 3.68
CA ALA A 454 11.56 -9.62 4.78
C ALA A 454 10.78 -8.39 5.29
N GLY A 455 11.43 -7.23 5.40
CA GLY A 455 10.78 -5.96 5.75
C GLY A 455 9.71 -5.54 4.74
N ALA A 456 9.98 -5.66 3.44
CA ALA A 456 9.00 -5.39 2.40
C ALA A 456 7.80 -6.34 2.46
N ALA A 457 8.03 -7.62 2.75
CA ALA A 457 6.96 -8.59 2.94
C ALA A 457 6.05 -8.22 4.14
N ILE A 458 6.62 -7.75 5.25
CA ILE A 458 5.86 -7.24 6.41
C ILE A 458 5.01 -6.03 6.01
N VAL A 459 5.58 -5.04 5.32
CA VAL A 459 4.85 -3.83 4.89
C VAL A 459 3.67 -4.20 3.99
N LEU A 460 3.89 -5.10 3.02
CA LEU A 460 2.85 -5.61 2.12
C LEU A 460 1.70 -6.29 2.90
N GLY A 461 2.04 -7.22 3.80
CA GLY A 461 1.03 -7.90 4.61
C GLY A 461 0.25 -6.93 5.50
N THR A 462 0.93 -5.92 6.05
CA THR A 462 0.31 -4.93 6.94
C THR A 462 -0.63 -4.01 6.17
N TYR A 463 -0.23 -3.58 4.98
CA TYR A 463 -1.07 -2.81 4.07
C TYR A 463 -2.34 -3.58 3.70
N MET A 464 -2.22 -4.87 3.39
CA MET A 464 -3.37 -5.73 3.09
C MET A 464 -4.37 -5.75 4.27
N LEU A 465 -3.88 -5.97 5.50
CA LEU A 465 -4.74 -6.00 6.70
C LEU A 465 -5.42 -4.66 6.97
N TRP A 466 -4.71 -3.55 6.72
CA TRP A 466 -5.25 -2.20 6.87
C TRP A 466 -6.44 -1.93 5.93
N VAL A 467 -6.33 -2.34 4.67
CA VAL A 467 -7.41 -2.15 3.67
C VAL A 467 -8.65 -2.99 3.99
N LEU A 468 -8.48 -4.13 4.67
CA LEU A 468 -9.55 -5.10 4.90
C LEU A 468 -10.37 -4.86 6.17
N GLY A 469 -9.76 -4.35 7.23
CA GLY A 469 -10.42 -4.17 8.54
C GLY A 469 -11.76 -3.43 8.50
N PRO A 470 -11.82 -2.21 7.91
CA PRO A 470 -13.06 -1.43 7.83
C PRO A 470 -14.20 -2.14 7.08
N LYS A 471 -13.88 -3.12 6.21
CA LYS A 471 -14.87 -3.84 5.40
C LYS A 471 -15.46 -5.08 6.11
N SER A 472 -15.02 -5.37 7.33
CA SER A 472 -15.36 -6.61 8.05
C SER A 472 -16.86 -6.83 8.23
N LEU A 473 -17.64 -5.85 8.70
CA LEU A 473 -19.11 -5.96 8.78
C LEU A 473 -19.86 -5.41 7.57
N VAL A 474 -19.20 -4.62 6.71
CA VAL A 474 -19.81 -4.15 5.44
C VAL A 474 -20.27 -5.36 4.60
N SER A 475 -19.55 -6.48 4.68
CA SER A 475 -19.92 -7.73 4.03
C SER A 475 -21.24 -8.36 4.53
N GLU A 476 -21.63 -8.10 5.78
CA GLU A 476 -22.88 -8.60 6.38
C GLU A 476 -24.08 -7.67 6.04
N GLY A 477 -23.81 -6.41 5.71
CA GLY A 477 -24.80 -5.45 5.20
C GLY A 477 -26.06 -5.34 6.08
N ALA A 478 -27.23 -5.38 5.45
CA ALA A 478 -28.53 -5.33 6.13
C ALA A 478 -28.86 -6.58 6.96
N ALA A 479 -28.08 -7.67 6.85
CA ALA A 479 -28.29 -8.88 7.64
C ALA A 479 -27.56 -8.82 9.01
N LEU A 480 -26.80 -7.75 9.28
CA LEU A 480 -26.00 -7.64 10.50
C LEU A 480 -26.84 -7.68 11.79
N TRP A 481 -28.11 -7.25 11.75
CA TRP A 481 -29.01 -7.37 12.90
C TRP A 481 -29.24 -8.82 13.34
N ILE A 482 -29.13 -9.79 12.42
CA ILE A 482 -29.27 -11.23 12.75
C ILE A 482 -28.18 -11.65 13.75
N ALA A 483 -26.98 -11.08 13.64
CA ALA A 483 -25.88 -11.36 14.57
C ALA A 483 -26.16 -10.87 16.01
N LEU A 484 -27.12 -9.96 16.21
CA LEU A 484 -27.59 -9.58 17.54
C LEU A 484 -28.58 -10.59 18.15
N THR A 485 -29.18 -11.44 17.32
CA THR A 485 -30.16 -12.45 17.73
C THR A 485 -29.57 -13.84 17.94
N TRP A 486 -28.29 -14.04 17.61
CA TRP A 486 -27.58 -15.31 17.76
C TRP A 486 -27.02 -15.52 19.16
N PRO A 487 -26.86 -16.78 19.61
CA PRO A 487 -26.30 -17.11 20.92
C PRO A 487 -24.83 -16.68 21.08
N GLN A 488 -24.13 -16.41 19.98
CA GLN A 488 -22.79 -15.84 19.95
C GLN A 488 -22.89 -14.40 19.45
N GLY A 489 -22.52 -13.43 20.29
CA GLY A 489 -22.63 -12.00 19.97
C GLY A 489 -21.62 -11.51 18.92
N MET A 490 -21.79 -10.27 18.46
CA MET A 490 -20.98 -9.63 17.40
C MET A 490 -19.46 -9.72 17.64
N GLU A 491 -19.00 -9.69 18.89
CA GLU A 491 -17.58 -9.80 19.23
C GLU A 491 -16.95 -11.08 18.67
N SER A 492 -17.63 -12.22 18.83
CA SER A 492 -17.15 -13.53 18.36
C SER A 492 -17.02 -13.57 16.83
N MET A 493 -18.00 -12.97 16.13
CA MET A 493 -18.02 -12.88 14.67
C MET A 493 -16.89 -12.01 14.14
N LEU A 494 -16.65 -10.88 14.79
CA LEU A 494 -15.53 -9.99 14.46
C LEU A 494 -14.17 -10.62 14.73
N LYS A 495 -14.02 -11.38 15.83
CA LYS A 495 -12.81 -12.17 16.10
C LYS A 495 -12.56 -13.26 15.07
N ALA A 496 -13.62 -13.93 14.59
CA ALA A 496 -13.50 -14.91 13.51
C ALA A 496 -13.05 -14.25 12.19
N LYS A 497 -13.56 -13.05 11.87
CA LYS A 497 -13.11 -12.27 10.71
C LYS A 497 -11.67 -11.78 10.86
N ALA A 498 -11.29 -11.24 12.03
CA ALA A 498 -9.90 -10.83 12.31
C ALA A 498 -8.93 -12.01 12.11
N TRP A 499 -9.31 -13.20 12.61
CA TRP A 499 -8.53 -14.41 12.39
C TRP A 499 -8.40 -14.76 10.91
N LEU A 500 -9.50 -14.76 10.15
CA LEU A 500 -9.49 -15.05 8.71
C LEU A 500 -8.53 -14.11 7.97
N TRP A 501 -8.62 -12.80 8.24
CA TRP A 501 -7.75 -11.81 7.60
C TRP A 501 -6.28 -11.99 7.98
N SER A 502 -5.99 -12.27 9.26
CA SER A 502 -4.63 -12.55 9.70
C SER A 502 -4.05 -13.80 9.02
N LEU A 503 -4.87 -14.84 8.79
CA LEU A 503 -4.44 -16.08 8.14
C LEU A 503 -4.14 -15.87 6.67
N ILE A 504 -5.00 -15.13 5.95
CA ILE A 504 -4.77 -14.77 4.54
C ILE A 504 -3.49 -13.94 4.41
N ALA A 505 -3.28 -12.96 5.30
CA ALA A 505 -2.07 -12.13 5.29
C ALA A 505 -0.82 -12.96 5.60
N THR A 506 -0.92 -13.89 6.56
CA THR A 506 0.16 -14.81 6.92
C THR A 506 0.53 -15.72 5.77
N LEU A 507 -0.44 -16.28 5.05
CA LEU A 507 -0.15 -17.12 3.89
C LEU A 507 0.60 -16.34 2.79
N LEU A 508 0.16 -15.11 2.52
CA LEU A 508 0.77 -14.25 1.51
C LEU A 508 2.21 -13.86 1.87
N VAL A 509 2.44 -13.42 3.11
CA VAL A 509 3.78 -13.08 3.61
C VAL A 509 4.67 -14.32 3.68
N ALA A 510 4.13 -15.48 4.08
CA ALA A 510 4.88 -16.72 4.14
C ALA A 510 5.45 -17.12 2.77
N VAL A 511 4.70 -16.93 1.68
CA VAL A 511 5.21 -17.17 0.31
C VAL A 511 6.45 -16.31 0.02
N LEU A 512 6.42 -15.03 0.39
CA LEU A 512 7.57 -14.13 0.20
C LEU A 512 8.75 -14.46 1.11
N LEU A 513 8.50 -14.85 2.36
CA LEU A 513 9.56 -15.28 3.28
C LEU A 513 10.18 -16.61 2.83
N LEU A 514 9.39 -17.55 2.31
CA LEU A 514 9.91 -18.81 1.73
C LEU A 514 10.79 -18.54 0.50
N LEU A 515 10.40 -17.59 -0.35
CA LEU A 515 11.27 -17.10 -1.43
C LEU A 515 12.57 -16.51 -0.86
N GLY A 516 12.49 -15.72 0.22
CA GLY A 516 13.64 -15.22 0.95
C GLY A 516 14.56 -16.33 1.47
N CYS A 517 14.02 -17.41 2.03
CA CYS A 517 14.82 -18.56 2.46
C CYS A 517 15.52 -19.26 1.29
N ALA A 518 14.87 -19.34 0.12
CA ALA A 518 15.47 -19.91 -1.08
C ALA A 518 16.61 -19.03 -1.64
N LEU A 519 16.46 -17.70 -1.58
CA LEU A 519 17.46 -16.74 -2.05
C LEU A 519 18.62 -16.55 -1.05
N PHE A 520 18.37 -16.68 0.26
CA PHE A 520 19.35 -16.48 1.32
C PHE A 520 19.41 -17.66 2.30
N PRO A 521 19.92 -18.84 1.90
CA PRO A 521 19.90 -20.04 2.73
C PRO A 521 20.61 -19.88 4.09
N GLN A 522 21.67 -19.06 4.15
CA GLN A 522 22.47 -18.82 5.36
C GLN A 522 21.69 -18.06 6.45
N ASP A 523 20.73 -17.21 6.07
CA ASP A 523 19.94 -16.38 6.99
C ASP A 523 18.54 -16.95 7.25
N THR A 524 18.27 -18.19 6.82
CA THR A 524 16.96 -18.87 6.96
C THR A 524 16.41 -18.81 8.39
N TRP A 525 17.27 -18.97 9.41
CA TRP A 525 16.82 -18.92 10.80
C TRP A 525 16.34 -17.52 11.21
N LYS A 526 16.96 -16.44 10.70
CA LYS A 526 16.52 -15.06 10.92
C LYS A 526 15.18 -14.82 10.23
N ILE A 527 15.04 -15.28 8.98
CA ILE A 527 13.79 -15.17 8.21
C ILE A 527 12.66 -15.96 8.91
N ALA A 528 12.94 -17.14 9.46
CA ALA A 528 11.98 -17.93 10.23
C ALA A 528 11.53 -17.20 11.52
N LEU A 529 12.45 -16.54 12.23
CA LEU A 529 12.11 -15.69 13.38
C LEU A 529 11.21 -14.51 12.97
N VAL A 530 11.48 -13.89 11.81
CA VAL A 530 10.60 -12.86 11.25
C VAL A 530 9.20 -13.43 10.98
N GLY A 531 9.10 -14.63 10.41
CA GLY A 531 7.83 -15.31 10.18
C GLY A 531 7.04 -15.57 11.47
N MET A 532 7.71 -15.97 12.55
CA MET A 532 7.09 -16.16 13.87
C MET A 532 6.59 -14.83 14.44
N GLY A 533 7.41 -13.77 14.37
CA GLY A 533 7.01 -12.43 14.80
C GLY A 533 5.84 -11.89 13.98
N TRP A 534 5.85 -12.12 12.66
CA TRP A 534 4.78 -11.76 11.76
C TRP A 534 3.46 -12.45 12.11
N TYR A 535 3.47 -13.74 12.46
CA TYR A 535 2.23 -14.43 12.84
C TYR A 535 1.52 -13.76 14.03
N VAL A 536 2.27 -13.36 15.05
CA VAL A 536 1.74 -12.64 16.22
C VAL A 536 1.28 -11.23 15.81
N PHE A 537 2.10 -10.52 15.06
CA PHE A 537 1.82 -9.15 14.62
C PHE A 537 0.63 -9.05 13.65
N ALA A 538 0.50 -9.96 12.69
CA ALA A 538 -0.59 -10.00 11.73
C ALA A 538 -1.93 -10.18 12.43
N ARG A 539 -1.95 -10.99 13.50
CA ARG A 539 -3.15 -11.17 14.32
C ARG A 539 -3.51 -9.89 15.09
N SER A 540 -2.55 -9.23 15.73
CA SER A 540 -2.84 -7.95 16.40
C SER A 540 -3.27 -6.85 15.42
N MET A 541 -2.66 -6.79 14.24
CA MET A 541 -3.05 -5.85 13.19
C MET A 541 -4.46 -6.11 12.68
N ALA A 542 -4.82 -7.37 12.41
CA ALA A 542 -6.17 -7.72 11.99
C ALA A 542 -7.20 -7.38 13.08
N GLU A 543 -6.86 -7.65 14.35
CA GLU A 543 -7.69 -7.31 15.49
C GLU A 543 -7.92 -5.79 15.61
N LYS A 544 -6.88 -4.96 15.46
CA LYS A 544 -7.03 -3.48 15.41
C LYS A 544 -7.86 -3.04 14.23
N ALA A 545 -7.58 -3.56 13.04
CA ALA A 545 -8.24 -3.15 11.81
C ALA A 545 -9.75 -3.44 11.85
N VAL A 546 -10.17 -4.54 12.49
CA VAL A 546 -11.59 -4.88 12.67
C VAL A 546 -12.33 -3.93 13.62
N THR A 547 -11.65 -3.27 14.56
CA THR A 547 -12.29 -2.23 15.40
C THR A 547 -12.69 -0.97 14.61
N LEU A 548 -12.20 -0.81 13.38
CA LEU A 548 -12.57 0.28 12.46
C LEU A 548 -13.92 0.05 11.78
N VAL A 549 -14.69 -0.92 12.26
CA VAL A 549 -15.94 -1.27 11.65
C VAL A 549 -17.00 -0.19 11.81
N THR A 550 -17.78 0.00 10.75
CA THR A 550 -18.94 0.90 10.75
C THR A 550 -20.17 0.16 10.28
N VAL A 551 -21.32 0.57 10.81
CA VAL A 551 -22.63 0.09 10.36
C VAL A 551 -23.00 0.77 9.05
N VAL A 552 -23.79 0.04 8.27
CA VAL A 552 -24.43 0.58 7.07
C VAL A 552 -25.64 1.39 7.51
N SER A 553 -25.70 2.67 7.11
CA SER A 553 -26.84 3.55 7.35
C SER A 553 -28.10 3.05 6.64
N GLU A 554 -29.25 3.62 6.98
CA GLU A 554 -30.53 3.37 6.28
C GLU A 554 -30.45 3.67 4.77
N SER A 555 -29.55 4.58 4.34
CA SER A 555 -29.27 4.87 2.93
C SER A 555 -28.41 3.82 2.21
N GLY A 556 -27.95 2.78 2.93
CA GLY A 556 -27.07 1.75 2.41
C GLY A 556 -25.59 2.15 2.37
N GLU A 557 -25.18 3.20 3.10
CA GLU A 557 -23.81 3.72 3.10
C GLU A 557 -23.07 3.41 4.41
N ALA A 558 -21.84 2.91 4.32
CA ALA A 558 -21.01 2.73 5.50
C ALA A 558 -20.61 4.11 6.06
N GLN A 559 -20.86 4.36 7.34
CA GLN A 559 -20.41 5.61 7.96
C GLN A 559 -18.88 5.74 7.88
N PRO A 560 -18.34 6.96 7.70
CA PRO A 560 -16.89 7.16 7.65
C PRO A 560 -16.26 6.85 9.00
N VAL A 561 -15.16 6.10 8.98
CA VAL A 561 -14.40 5.81 10.18
C VAL A 561 -13.68 7.09 10.63
N PRO A 562 -13.85 7.54 11.89
CA PRO A 562 -13.15 8.70 12.42
C PRO A 562 -11.64 8.61 12.18
N ALA A 563 -11.03 9.70 11.71
CA ALA A 563 -9.61 9.72 11.33
C ALA A 563 -8.70 9.25 12.47
N GLY A 564 -8.93 9.71 13.71
CA GLY A 564 -8.16 9.28 14.88
C GLY A 564 -8.19 7.77 15.12
N ARG A 565 -9.32 7.09 14.88
CA ARG A 565 -9.40 5.62 15.00
C ARG A 565 -8.63 4.93 13.89
N ARG A 566 -8.73 5.44 12.65
CA ARG A 566 -7.96 4.93 11.51
C ARG A 566 -6.45 5.01 11.77
N TRP A 567 -5.97 6.12 12.32
CA TRP A 567 -4.57 6.29 12.69
C TRP A 567 -4.17 5.37 13.84
N ALA A 568 -4.99 5.26 14.88
CA ALA A 568 -4.73 4.35 16.01
C ALA A 568 -4.56 2.89 15.56
N ALA A 569 -5.39 2.41 14.63
CA ALA A 569 -5.27 1.05 14.10
C ALA A 569 -4.00 0.82 13.26
N GLN A 570 -3.39 1.89 12.73
CA GLN A 570 -2.17 1.83 11.92
C GLN A 570 -0.89 1.85 12.76
N LEU A 571 -0.96 2.22 14.05
CA LEU A 571 0.22 2.29 14.91
C LEU A 571 0.93 0.94 15.03
N GLY A 572 2.26 0.94 14.99
CA GLY A 572 3.11 -0.26 15.00
C GLY A 572 3.39 -0.84 13.62
N MET A 573 2.75 -0.33 12.54
CA MET A 573 2.94 -0.81 11.16
C MET A 573 4.40 -0.70 10.72
N PHE A 574 5.03 0.43 10.99
CA PHE A 574 6.39 0.71 10.55
C PHE A 574 7.43 0.24 11.57
N THR A 575 7.17 0.32 12.88
CA THR A 575 8.18 -0.09 13.88
C THR A 575 8.67 -1.54 13.68
N PHE A 576 7.78 -2.49 13.41
CA PHE A 576 8.21 -3.88 13.17
C PHE A 576 9.06 -4.01 11.90
N ALA A 577 8.57 -3.47 10.78
CA ALA A 577 9.28 -3.53 9.49
C ALA A 577 10.63 -2.80 9.55
N VAL A 578 10.68 -1.61 10.15
CA VAL A 578 11.90 -0.83 10.35
C VAL A 578 12.90 -1.60 11.19
N GLY A 579 12.48 -2.21 12.30
CA GLY A 579 13.37 -3.03 13.14
C GLY A 579 14.00 -4.21 12.40
N ILE A 580 13.27 -4.84 11.47
CA ILE A 580 13.83 -5.88 10.60
C ILE A 580 14.77 -5.27 9.56
N CYS A 581 14.36 -4.22 8.84
CA CYS A 581 15.21 -3.56 7.84
C CYS A 581 16.53 -3.05 8.42
N THR A 582 16.51 -2.46 9.62
CA THR A 582 17.70 -1.94 10.32
C THR A 582 18.44 -2.99 11.14
N GLN A 583 17.90 -4.22 11.24
CA GLN A 583 18.40 -5.31 12.07
C GLN A 583 18.47 -4.99 13.58
N VAL A 584 17.73 -3.97 14.03
CA VAL A 584 17.55 -3.65 15.44
C VAL A 584 16.42 -4.52 16.00
N TRP A 585 16.76 -5.74 16.43
CA TRP A 585 15.79 -6.73 16.90
C TRP A 585 14.94 -6.27 18.09
N SER A 586 15.51 -5.46 18.99
CA SER A 586 14.76 -4.86 20.09
C SER A 586 13.60 -4.00 19.57
N LEU A 587 13.84 -3.19 18.54
CA LEU A 587 12.83 -2.37 17.90
C LEU A 587 11.74 -3.22 17.23
N ALA A 588 12.13 -4.31 16.56
CA ALA A 588 11.19 -5.26 15.98
C ALA A 588 10.27 -5.90 17.04
N ILE A 589 10.84 -6.34 18.17
CA ILE A 589 10.09 -6.91 19.30
C ILE A 589 9.14 -5.86 19.90
N VAL A 590 9.61 -4.63 20.11
CA VAL A 590 8.78 -3.52 20.60
C VAL A 590 7.59 -3.30 19.67
N GLY A 591 7.81 -3.24 18.35
CA GLY A 591 6.73 -3.12 17.37
C GLY A 591 5.68 -4.22 17.46
N ILE A 592 6.11 -5.47 17.66
CA ILE A 592 5.21 -6.62 17.83
C ILE A 592 4.41 -6.51 19.13
N VAL A 593 5.10 -6.33 20.26
CA VAL A 593 4.49 -6.32 21.60
C VAL A 593 3.51 -5.14 21.73
N TYR A 594 3.92 -3.93 21.37
CA TYR A 594 3.06 -2.75 21.48
C TYR A 594 1.91 -2.78 20.49
N SER A 595 2.08 -3.38 19.31
CA SER A 595 0.96 -3.61 18.40
C SER A 595 -0.08 -4.55 19.03
N TRP A 596 0.35 -5.61 19.71
CA TRP A 596 -0.53 -6.56 20.40
C TRP A 596 -1.26 -5.93 21.59
N VAL A 597 -0.54 -5.20 22.44
CA VAL A 597 -1.13 -4.56 23.62
C VAL A 597 -2.07 -3.43 23.21
N THR A 598 -1.72 -2.67 22.16
CA THR A 598 -2.62 -1.66 21.57
C THR A 598 -3.88 -2.31 21.01
N ALA A 599 -3.77 -3.47 20.35
CA ALA A 599 -4.95 -4.22 19.90
C ALA A 599 -5.86 -4.61 21.06
N ALA A 600 -5.29 -5.16 22.15
CA ALA A 600 -6.05 -5.53 23.34
C ALA A 600 -6.76 -4.32 23.97
N ALA A 601 -6.07 -3.18 24.07
CA ALA A 601 -6.59 -1.95 24.63
C ALA A 601 -7.70 -1.32 23.76
N MET A 602 -7.53 -1.35 22.43
CA MET A 602 -8.57 -0.94 21.49
C MET A 602 -9.79 -1.86 21.57
N TRP A 603 -9.58 -3.17 21.72
CA TRP A 603 -10.66 -4.15 21.87
C TRP A 603 -11.45 -3.99 23.16
N GLU A 604 -10.80 -3.66 24.27
CA GLU A 604 -11.49 -3.35 25.52
C GLU A 604 -12.42 -2.14 25.35
N ASN A 605 -11.93 -1.06 24.74
CA ASN A 605 -12.76 0.12 24.46
C ASN A 605 -13.89 -0.23 23.48
N PHE A 606 -13.58 -0.96 22.42
CA PHE A 606 -14.53 -1.35 21.39
C PHE A 606 -15.63 -2.29 21.92
N ARG A 607 -15.33 -3.18 22.87
CA ARG A 607 -16.34 -4.02 23.54
C ARG A 607 -17.41 -3.20 24.25
N ALA A 608 -17.06 -2.04 24.82
CA ALA A 608 -18.04 -1.13 25.42
C ALA A 608 -18.95 -0.47 24.37
N ARG A 609 -18.48 -0.35 23.12
CA ARG A 609 -19.21 0.26 21.99
C ARG A 609 -20.11 -0.74 21.25
N LEU A 610 -19.72 -2.02 21.21
CA LEU A 610 -20.39 -3.07 20.43
C LEU A 610 -21.92 -3.13 20.59
N PRO A 611 -22.49 -3.04 21.81
CA PRO A 611 -23.95 -3.07 22.00
C PRO A 611 -24.68 -1.87 21.37
N TYR A 612 -23.98 -0.75 21.20
CA TYR A 612 -24.53 0.54 20.77
C TYR A 612 -24.21 0.85 19.30
N LEU A 613 -23.76 -0.12 18.50
CA LEU A 613 -23.39 0.12 17.11
C LEU A 613 -24.52 0.75 16.29
N TYR A 614 -25.77 0.32 16.50
CA TYR A 614 -26.96 0.90 15.84
C TYR A 614 -27.55 2.12 16.55
N ASP A 615 -27.09 2.42 17.76
CA ASP A 615 -27.54 3.58 18.54
C ASP A 615 -26.33 4.28 19.20
N PRO A 616 -25.54 5.05 18.43
CA PRO A 616 -24.35 5.71 18.94
C PRO A 616 -24.64 6.74 20.04
N TRP A 617 -25.87 7.25 20.12
CA TRP A 617 -26.27 8.27 21.10
C TRP A 617 -26.39 7.69 22.51
N SER A 618 -26.66 6.39 22.62
CA SER A 618 -26.69 5.66 23.89
C SER A 618 -25.34 5.10 24.32
N GLU A 619 -24.26 5.37 23.57
CA GLU A 619 -22.93 4.81 23.80
C GLU A 619 -22.35 5.25 25.16
N LYS A 620 -22.05 4.28 26.04
CA LYS A 620 -21.39 4.53 27.34
C LYS A 620 -19.93 4.11 27.30
N LEU A 621 -19.05 5.07 27.06
CA LEU A 621 -17.60 4.82 26.99
C LEU A 621 -16.96 4.71 28.38
N PRO A 622 -15.91 3.87 28.54
CA PRO A 622 -15.17 3.80 29.80
C PRO A 622 -14.53 5.14 30.18
N PRO A 623 -14.46 5.51 31.46
CA PRO A 623 -13.96 6.81 31.90
C PRO A 623 -12.47 7.00 31.55
N PRO A 624 -12.05 8.18 31.07
CA PRO A 624 -10.64 8.48 30.82
C PRO A 624 -9.81 8.48 32.13
N PRO A 625 -8.51 8.13 32.11
CA PRO A 625 -7.78 7.62 30.97
C PRO A 625 -8.07 6.12 30.84
N THR A 626 -8.12 5.61 29.61
CA THR A 626 -8.33 4.18 29.35
C THR A 626 -7.02 3.57 28.91
N LEU A 627 -6.90 2.23 28.95
CA LEU A 627 -5.73 1.56 28.37
C LEU A 627 -5.54 1.95 26.90
N MET A 628 -6.63 2.17 26.15
CA MET A 628 -6.58 2.60 24.76
C MET A 628 -5.83 3.94 24.61
N HIS A 629 -6.11 4.94 25.45
CA HIS A 629 -5.41 6.22 25.37
C HIS A 629 -3.92 6.06 25.66
N ALA A 630 -3.58 5.31 26.71
CA ALA A 630 -2.18 5.09 27.10
C ALA A 630 -1.40 4.34 26.00
N MET A 631 -1.98 3.28 25.44
CA MET A 631 -1.33 2.46 24.42
C MET A 631 -1.23 3.13 23.07
N ILE A 632 -2.24 3.92 22.66
CA ILE A 632 -2.15 4.76 21.47
C ILE A 632 -1.05 5.80 21.63
N ALA A 633 -0.98 6.48 22.79
CA ALA A 633 0.04 7.49 23.04
C ALA A 633 1.46 6.87 23.00
N ILE A 634 1.70 5.82 23.78
CA ILE A 634 3.01 5.16 23.81
C ILE A 634 3.39 4.60 22.44
N SER A 635 2.47 3.94 21.73
CA SER A 635 2.76 3.39 20.40
C SER A 635 2.99 4.49 19.36
N ALA A 636 2.29 5.62 19.44
CA ALA A 636 2.52 6.76 18.56
C ALA A 636 3.91 7.37 18.75
N MET A 637 4.35 7.51 20.00
CA MET A 637 5.70 7.99 20.33
C MET A 637 6.76 7.06 19.72
N ILE A 638 6.62 5.75 19.91
CA ILE A 638 7.54 4.73 19.37
C ILE A 638 7.55 4.75 17.84
N GLU A 639 6.37 4.78 17.21
CA GLU A 639 6.21 4.75 15.75
C GLU A 639 6.86 6.00 15.11
N VAL A 640 6.56 7.19 15.62
CA VAL A 640 7.12 8.45 15.09
C VAL A 640 8.65 8.47 15.24
N SER A 641 9.17 8.02 16.37
CA SER A 641 10.62 7.89 16.60
C SER A 641 11.25 6.90 15.62
N SER A 642 10.58 5.78 15.34
CA SER A 642 11.04 4.75 14.39
C SER A 642 11.09 5.28 12.95
N ILE A 643 10.08 6.07 12.55
CA ILE A 643 10.03 6.69 11.22
C ILE A 643 11.16 7.72 11.07
N ILE A 644 11.39 8.57 12.07
CA ILE A 644 12.49 9.54 12.06
C ILE A 644 13.84 8.82 11.95
N ALA A 645 14.03 7.73 12.69
CA ALA A 645 15.23 6.90 12.61
C ALA A 645 15.43 6.30 11.22
N ALA A 646 14.36 5.79 10.59
CA ALA A 646 14.41 5.23 9.24
C ALA A 646 14.77 6.30 8.19
N LEU A 647 14.20 7.51 8.31
CA LEU A 647 14.54 8.62 7.42
C LEU A 647 15.99 9.06 7.59
N ALA A 648 16.48 9.15 8.82
CA ALA A 648 17.88 9.47 9.09
C ALA A 648 18.82 8.40 8.53
N ALA A 649 18.51 7.12 8.72
CA ALA A 649 19.27 6.03 8.12
C ALA A 649 19.34 6.14 6.59
N GLY A 650 18.21 6.48 5.95
CA GLY A 650 18.10 6.60 4.49
C GLY A 650 18.85 7.79 3.89
N PHE A 651 18.83 8.96 4.55
CA PHE A 651 19.42 10.19 4.01
C PHE A 651 20.80 10.53 4.59
N GLY A 652 21.07 10.18 5.85
CA GLY A 652 22.29 10.53 6.58
C GLY A 652 23.19 9.34 6.91
N GLY A 653 22.84 8.13 6.46
CA GLY A 653 23.57 6.90 6.76
C GLY A 653 23.45 6.44 8.22
N GLN A 654 23.99 5.26 8.52
CA GLN A 654 23.85 4.60 9.84
C GLN A 654 24.42 5.43 11.01
N ALA A 655 25.42 6.27 10.77
CA ALA A 655 26.03 7.12 11.79
C ALA A 655 25.09 8.22 12.32
N SER A 656 24.09 8.64 11.52
CA SER A 656 23.12 9.67 11.91
C SER A 656 21.95 9.14 12.74
N VAL A 657 21.74 7.82 12.73
CA VAL A 657 20.58 7.14 13.35
C VAL A 657 20.50 7.37 14.86
N PRO A 658 21.59 7.23 15.66
CA PRO A 658 21.48 7.41 17.12
C PRO A 658 21.04 8.82 17.52
N VAL A 659 21.58 9.85 16.87
CA VAL A 659 21.23 11.26 17.12
C VAL A 659 19.79 11.54 16.71
N ALA A 660 19.37 11.05 15.52
CA ALA A 660 18.01 11.20 15.04
C ALA A 660 16.99 10.47 15.92
N MET A 661 17.33 9.28 16.43
CA MET A 661 16.50 8.57 17.40
C MET A 661 16.32 9.37 18.69
N ALA A 662 17.38 9.98 19.21
CA ALA A 662 17.32 10.76 20.45
C ALA A 662 16.46 12.03 20.29
N ILE A 663 16.68 12.79 19.22
CA ILE A 663 15.90 14.01 18.90
C ILE A 663 14.45 13.64 18.58
N GLY A 664 14.24 12.64 17.72
CA GLY A 664 12.93 12.16 17.32
C GLY A 664 12.12 11.63 18.49
N TYR A 665 12.78 10.96 19.43
CA TYR A 665 12.16 10.53 20.67
C TYR A 665 11.68 11.72 21.51
N SER A 666 12.55 12.68 21.78
CA SER A 666 12.21 13.85 22.61
C SER A 666 11.07 14.67 22.01
N ALA A 667 11.14 14.94 20.70
CA ALA A 667 10.12 15.69 19.98
C ALA A 667 8.78 14.94 19.96
N SER A 668 8.79 13.64 19.66
CA SER A 668 7.57 12.82 19.63
C SER A 668 6.94 12.67 21.01
N ALA A 669 7.75 12.48 22.06
CA ALA A 669 7.29 12.33 23.43
C ALA A 669 6.55 13.59 23.94
N VAL A 670 7.10 14.78 23.67
CA VAL A 670 6.44 16.07 23.98
C VAL A 670 5.15 16.22 23.18
N LEU A 671 5.22 16.03 21.86
CA LEU A 671 4.07 16.20 20.97
C LEU A 671 2.92 15.26 21.36
N VAL A 672 3.21 13.97 21.54
CA VAL A 672 2.23 12.95 21.94
C VAL A 672 1.63 13.27 23.29
N SER A 673 2.42 13.74 24.25
CA SER A 673 1.90 14.11 25.58
C SER A 673 0.93 15.28 25.49
N ILE A 674 1.24 16.31 24.69
CA ILE A 674 0.35 17.47 24.45
C ILE A 674 -0.94 17.04 23.74
N VAL A 675 -0.82 16.25 22.66
CA VAL A 675 -1.98 15.76 21.90
C VAL A 675 -2.86 14.87 22.78
N THR A 676 -2.26 13.98 23.56
CA THR A 676 -3.00 13.10 24.47
C THR A 676 -3.71 13.89 25.57
N ALA A 677 -3.07 14.91 26.14
CA ALA A 677 -3.69 15.79 27.12
C ALA A 677 -4.93 16.49 26.55
N ARG A 678 -4.86 17.02 25.31
CA ARG A 678 -6.02 17.63 24.63
C ARG A 678 -7.15 16.63 24.37
N ILE A 679 -6.82 15.43 23.90
CA ILE A 679 -7.81 14.35 23.69
C ILE A 679 -8.50 13.97 25.00
N LEU A 680 -7.76 13.96 26.12
CA LEU A 680 -8.33 13.66 27.44
C LEU A 680 -9.20 14.82 27.96
N GLU A 681 -8.82 16.07 27.66
CA GLU A 681 -9.60 17.27 27.98
C GLU A 681 -10.95 17.27 27.27
N ASP A 682 -10.99 16.92 25.98
CA ASP A 682 -12.24 16.74 25.22
C ASP A 682 -13.15 15.65 25.82
N ARG A 683 -12.56 14.71 26.58
CA ARG A 683 -13.29 13.67 27.31
C ARG A 683 -13.62 14.06 28.76
N GLY A 684 -13.48 15.33 29.12
CA GLY A 684 -13.81 15.89 30.43
C GLY A 684 -12.74 15.66 31.51
N MET A 685 -11.51 15.26 31.14
CA MET A 685 -10.40 15.16 32.08
C MET A 685 -9.50 16.40 32.01
N HIS A 686 -9.40 17.14 33.10
CA HIS A 686 -8.44 18.24 33.22
C HIS A 686 -6.98 17.75 33.06
N PRO A 687 -6.09 18.43 32.31
CA PRO A 687 -4.72 17.97 32.03
C PRO A 687 -3.88 17.66 33.29
N ALA A 688 -4.08 18.43 34.37
CA ALA A 688 -3.41 18.21 35.65
C ALA A 688 -3.79 16.88 36.32
N ALA A 689 -4.93 16.28 35.96
CA ALA A 689 -5.37 15.02 36.54
C ALA A 689 -4.38 13.88 36.24
N ALA A 690 -3.71 13.87 35.09
CA ALA A 690 -2.71 12.84 34.78
C ALA A 690 -1.48 12.89 35.72
N TRP A 691 -1.20 14.05 36.31
CA TRP A 691 -0.06 14.29 37.22
C TRP A 691 -0.37 14.01 38.70
N LEU A 692 -1.65 13.87 39.03
CA LEU A 692 -2.16 13.69 40.40
C LEU A 692 -2.98 12.40 40.49
N TRP A 693 -2.68 11.53 41.45
CA TRP A 693 -3.37 10.23 41.58
C TRP A 693 -4.88 10.37 41.83
N SER A 694 -5.26 11.30 42.70
CA SER A 694 -6.64 11.70 42.93
C SER A 694 -6.85 13.12 42.36
N PRO A 695 -7.94 13.39 41.62
CA PRO A 695 -8.25 14.75 41.20
C PRO A 695 -8.40 15.62 42.44
N PRO A 696 -7.99 16.90 42.40
CA PRO A 696 -8.27 17.80 43.51
C PRO A 696 -9.78 17.81 43.76
N SER A 697 -10.20 17.46 44.98
CA SER A 697 -11.57 17.64 45.42
C SER A 697 -11.98 19.09 45.15
N GLN A 698 -13.25 19.35 44.82
CA GLN A 698 -13.81 20.71 44.70
C GLN A 698 -13.53 21.61 45.93
N HIS A 699 -13.08 21.03 47.05
CA HIS A 699 -12.32 21.72 48.08
C HIS A 699 -10.86 21.95 47.66
N THR A 700 -10.65 22.80 46.66
CA THR A 700 -9.39 23.51 46.52
C THR A 700 -9.18 24.30 47.79
N VAL A 701 -8.26 23.87 48.65
CA VAL A 701 -7.71 24.77 49.68
C VAL A 701 -7.14 25.95 48.89
N HIS A 702 -7.82 27.11 48.94
CA HIS A 702 -7.29 28.33 48.34
C HIS A 702 -5.93 28.58 48.98
N MET A 703 -4.85 28.38 48.21
CA MET A 703 -3.47 28.47 48.69
C MET A 703 -3.18 29.85 49.31
N PHE A 704 -3.97 30.85 48.93
CA PHE A 704 -3.94 32.23 49.43
C PHE A 704 -4.68 32.45 50.77
N VAL A 705 -5.42 31.47 51.31
CA VAL A 705 -6.20 31.59 52.55
C VAL A 705 -5.86 30.48 53.56
N ALA A 706 -4.92 29.59 53.23
CA ALA A 706 -4.52 28.49 54.10
C ALA A 706 -3.63 28.97 55.26
N PRO A 707 -3.82 28.49 56.50
CA PRO A 707 -2.91 28.77 57.61
C PRO A 707 -1.47 28.36 57.29
N TRP A 708 -0.48 29.14 57.75
CA TRP A 708 0.96 28.86 57.56
C TRP A 708 1.33 27.41 57.90
N GLU A 709 0.76 26.87 58.98
CA GLU A 709 0.97 25.47 59.40
C GLU A 709 0.55 24.44 58.33
N THR A 710 -0.51 24.73 57.58
CA THR A 710 -1.01 23.86 56.51
C THR A 710 -0.10 23.96 55.28
N LEU A 711 0.33 25.17 54.92
CA LEU A 711 1.28 25.41 53.82
C LEU A 711 2.64 24.76 54.13
N TRP A 712 3.14 24.91 55.36
CA TRP A 712 4.41 24.32 55.80
C TRP A 712 4.36 22.79 55.81
N ARG A 713 3.26 22.18 56.29
CA ARG A 713 3.06 20.72 56.20
C ARG A 713 3.06 20.24 54.75
N LEU A 714 2.32 20.90 53.86
CA LEU A 714 2.28 20.54 52.44
C LEU A 714 3.66 20.67 51.78
N PHE A 715 4.40 21.74 52.09
CA PHE A 715 5.76 21.95 51.60
C PHE A 715 6.73 20.88 52.12
N ARG A 716 6.68 20.58 53.42
CA ARG A 716 7.50 19.53 54.05
C ARG A 716 7.20 18.15 53.48
N ASP A 717 5.93 17.80 53.30
CA ASP A 717 5.53 16.50 52.77
C ASP A 717 5.89 16.38 51.29
N TYR A 718 5.80 17.47 50.52
CA TYR A 718 6.30 17.53 49.15
C TYR A 718 7.83 17.37 49.09
N GLY A 719 8.57 18.10 49.94
CA GLY A 719 10.02 18.01 50.04
C GLY A 719 10.51 16.63 50.46
N ARG A 720 9.83 15.99 51.42
CA ARG A 720 10.09 14.59 51.81
C ARG A 720 9.88 13.64 50.64
N ALA A 721 8.78 13.78 49.89
CA ALA A 721 8.54 12.94 48.72
C ALA A 721 9.60 13.14 47.62
N MET A 722 10.07 14.37 47.37
CA MET A 722 11.19 14.62 46.45
C MET A 722 12.48 13.96 46.93
N ALA A 723 12.80 14.08 48.22
CA ALA A 723 14.00 13.49 48.82
C ALA A 723 13.97 11.95 48.77
N GLU A 724 12.80 11.34 48.99
CA GLU A 724 12.60 9.91 48.79
C GLU A 724 12.81 9.50 47.34
N GLY A 725 12.30 10.28 46.39
CA GLY A 725 12.54 10.07 44.95
C GLY A 725 14.03 10.08 44.64
N LEU A 726 14.76 11.10 45.11
CA LEU A 726 16.22 11.22 44.97
C LEU A 726 16.96 10.02 45.58
N ALA A 727 16.63 9.64 46.82
CA ALA A 727 17.28 8.53 47.51
C ALA A 727 17.06 7.18 46.80
N LEU A 728 15.83 6.91 46.36
CA LEU A 728 15.51 5.70 45.58
C LEU A 728 16.19 5.72 44.20
N GLY A 729 16.30 6.90 43.57
CA GLY A 729 16.99 7.07 42.31
C GLY A 729 18.49 6.78 42.42
N LEU A 730 19.16 7.26 43.48
CA LEU A 730 20.56 6.95 43.77
C LEU A 730 20.75 5.45 44.05
N LEU A 731 19.85 4.84 44.83
CA LEU A 731 19.91 3.41 45.15
C LEU A 731 19.78 2.55 43.89
N LEU A 732 18.81 2.84 43.02
CA LEU A 732 18.64 2.12 41.76
C LEU A 732 19.76 2.42 40.77
N GLY A 733 20.28 3.65 40.74
CA GLY A 733 21.43 4.02 39.93
C GLY A 733 22.68 3.23 40.35
N GLY A 734 22.92 3.09 41.65
CA GLY A 734 23.99 2.25 42.20
C GLY A 734 23.79 0.77 41.85
N PHE A 735 22.55 0.26 41.94
CA PHE A 735 22.23 -1.09 41.47
C PHE A 735 22.52 -1.29 39.99
N LEU A 736 22.12 -0.34 39.12
CA LEU A 736 22.41 -0.37 37.69
C LEU A 736 23.93 -0.43 37.45
N TRP A 737 24.69 0.41 38.15
CA TRP A 737 26.15 0.44 38.04
C TRP A 737 26.76 -0.93 38.33
N VAL A 738 26.41 -1.54 39.47
CA VAL A 738 26.86 -2.90 39.82
C VAL A 738 26.41 -3.91 38.77
N TYR A 739 25.16 -3.83 38.32
CA TYR A 739 24.58 -4.74 37.35
C TYR A 739 25.32 -4.71 36.00
N ILE A 740 25.64 -3.53 35.46
CA ILE A 740 26.42 -3.40 34.22
C ILE A 740 27.85 -3.93 34.41
N HIS A 741 28.47 -3.71 35.56
CA HIS A 741 29.80 -4.27 35.86
C HIS A 741 29.78 -5.80 35.91
N VAL A 742 28.75 -6.39 36.51
CA VAL A 742 28.57 -7.84 36.53
C VAL A 742 28.33 -8.37 35.11
N LEU A 743 27.49 -7.72 34.30
CA LEU A 743 27.28 -8.11 32.91
C LEU A 743 28.57 -8.03 32.08
N ALA A 744 29.41 -7.02 32.32
CA ALA A 744 30.70 -6.86 31.64
C ALA A 744 31.69 -7.99 31.94
N MET A 745 31.49 -8.78 33.01
CA MET A 745 32.31 -9.97 33.30
C MET A 745 31.98 -11.16 32.39
N TYR A 746 30.82 -11.16 31.72
CA TYR A 746 30.39 -12.24 30.85
C TYR A 746 30.81 -11.97 29.39
N PRO A 747 31.51 -12.91 28.71
CA PRO A 747 31.99 -12.71 27.33
C PRO A 747 30.91 -12.36 26.31
N ALA A 748 29.67 -12.77 26.55
CA ALA A 748 28.54 -12.49 25.67
C ALA A 748 28.13 -11.00 25.65
N PHE A 749 28.36 -10.25 26.74
CA PHE A 749 27.93 -8.85 26.87
C PHE A 749 29.11 -7.86 26.89
N ALA A 750 30.30 -8.31 27.30
CA ALA A 750 31.48 -7.47 27.44
C ALA A 750 31.81 -6.63 26.18
N PRO A 751 31.79 -7.19 24.95
CA PRO A 751 32.12 -6.41 23.75
C PRO A 751 31.12 -5.27 23.47
N GLY A 752 29.82 -5.51 23.70
CA GLY A 752 28.77 -4.51 23.46
C GLY A 752 28.81 -3.35 24.47
N ILE A 753 29.10 -3.66 25.73
CA ILE A 753 29.29 -2.67 26.79
C ILE A 753 30.55 -1.83 26.50
N ALA A 754 31.67 -2.48 26.17
CA ALA A 754 32.92 -1.80 25.82
C ALA A 754 32.76 -0.89 24.60
N ALA A 755 32.04 -1.33 23.56
CA ALA A 755 31.76 -0.52 22.37
C ALA A 755 30.94 0.73 22.71
N THR A 756 29.94 0.62 23.58
CA THR A 756 29.12 1.77 24.02
C THR A 756 29.97 2.79 24.78
N HIS A 757 30.80 2.32 25.73
CA HIS A 757 31.71 3.20 26.48
C HIS A 757 32.72 3.90 25.54
N ALA A 758 33.27 3.18 24.57
CA ALA A 758 34.18 3.75 23.59
C ALA A 758 33.52 4.82 22.72
N GLN A 759 32.25 4.62 22.31
CA GLN A 759 31.50 5.63 21.54
C GLN A 759 31.26 6.91 22.34
N PHE A 760 30.87 6.81 23.61
CA PHE A 760 30.68 7.98 24.47
C PHE A 760 31.98 8.68 24.82
N ALA A 761 33.09 7.94 24.97
CA ALA A 761 34.42 8.51 25.17
C ALA A 761 34.92 9.24 23.92
N ALA A 762 34.70 8.69 22.73
CA ALA A 762 35.13 9.27 21.46
C ALA A 762 34.35 10.53 21.07
N ASN A 763 33.10 10.68 21.52
CA ASN A 763 32.26 11.83 21.18
C ASN A 763 31.55 12.42 22.41
N PRO A 764 32.21 13.35 23.14
CA PRO A 764 31.63 14.00 24.31
C PRO A 764 30.32 14.75 24.04
N ALA A 765 30.16 15.30 22.83
CA ALA A 765 28.92 15.99 22.43
C ALA A 765 27.75 15.01 22.29
N LEU A 766 28.00 13.79 21.83
CA LEU A 766 27.01 12.72 21.80
C LEU A 766 26.58 12.31 23.22
N ARG A 767 27.53 12.20 24.16
CA ARG A 767 27.23 11.90 25.57
C ARG A 767 26.41 13.02 26.21
N LEU A 768 26.76 14.29 25.98
CA LEU A 768 26.04 15.44 26.51
C LEU A 768 24.60 15.53 25.96
N SER A 769 24.43 15.34 24.65
CA SER A 769 23.10 15.37 24.01
C SER A 769 22.22 14.21 24.47
N TYR A 770 22.76 13.00 24.57
CA TYR A 770 22.05 11.85 25.15
C TYR A 770 21.68 12.10 26.61
N GLY A 771 22.61 12.64 27.40
CA GLY A 771 22.39 13.01 28.81
C GLY A 771 21.28 14.03 29.00
N PHE A 772 21.26 15.10 28.20
CA PHE A 772 20.18 16.11 28.24
C PHE A 772 18.81 15.45 28.01
N ILE A 773 18.71 14.59 27.01
CA ILE A 773 17.46 13.92 26.65
C ILE A 773 17.04 12.92 27.73
N ALA A 774 17.95 12.03 28.14
CA ALA A 774 17.68 10.98 29.11
C ALA A 774 17.37 11.55 30.51
N ILE A 775 17.98 12.67 30.90
CA ILE A 775 17.81 13.24 32.24
C ILE A 775 16.67 14.27 32.27
N LEU A 776 16.49 15.11 31.24
CA LEU A 776 15.55 16.23 31.30
C LEU A 776 14.28 16.06 30.47
N CYS A 777 14.31 15.31 29.36
CA CYS A 777 13.14 15.17 28.49
C CYS A 777 12.39 13.85 28.74
N ALA A 778 13.10 12.73 28.68
CA ALA A 778 12.52 11.40 28.77
C ALA A 778 11.74 11.15 30.08
N PRO A 779 12.25 11.52 31.28
CA PRO A 779 11.57 11.18 32.54
C PRO A 779 10.19 11.83 32.66
N PHE A 780 10.01 13.07 32.19
CA PHE A 780 8.72 13.75 32.26
C PHE A 780 7.68 13.07 31.37
N ALA A 781 8.04 12.77 30.13
CA ALA A 781 7.12 12.14 29.19
C ALA A 781 6.85 10.68 29.57
N GLU A 782 7.88 9.92 29.94
CA GLU A 782 7.74 8.51 30.29
C GLU A 782 6.94 8.32 31.58
N GLU A 783 7.17 9.11 32.62
CA GLU A 783 6.34 9.04 33.82
C GLU A 783 4.90 9.47 33.53
N TYR A 784 4.68 10.49 32.69
CA TYR A 784 3.33 10.89 32.26
C TYR A 784 2.61 9.74 31.54
N LEU A 785 3.24 9.14 30.53
CA LEU A 785 2.64 8.09 29.71
C LEU A 785 2.47 6.77 30.47
N PHE A 786 3.51 6.30 31.16
CA PHE A 786 3.51 4.98 31.79
C PHE A 786 2.85 4.99 33.17
N ARG A 787 2.99 6.06 33.97
CA ARG A 787 2.42 6.11 35.32
C ARG A 787 1.12 6.90 35.35
N GLY A 788 1.14 8.11 34.79
CA GLY A 788 -0.03 9.00 34.73
C GLY A 788 -1.20 8.39 33.95
N LEU A 789 -0.92 7.68 32.84
CA LEU A 789 -1.96 7.07 31.99
C LEU A 789 -2.04 5.54 32.14
N LEU A 790 -0.98 4.80 31.78
CA LEU A 790 -1.01 3.34 31.70
C LEU A 790 -1.24 2.68 33.07
N TYR A 791 -0.38 2.94 34.06
CA TYR A 791 -0.51 2.35 35.39
C TYR A 791 -1.84 2.69 36.04
N ARG A 792 -2.31 3.94 35.92
CA ARG A 792 -3.64 4.33 36.41
C ARG A 792 -4.75 3.50 35.79
N ALA A 793 -4.73 3.30 34.48
CA ALA A 793 -5.72 2.49 33.79
C ALA A 793 -5.64 1.01 34.22
N LEU A 794 -4.43 0.46 34.36
CA LEU A 794 -4.21 -0.91 34.84
C LEU A 794 -4.65 -1.11 36.29
N ASP A 795 -4.35 -0.17 37.19
CA ASP A 795 -4.71 -0.28 38.60
C ASP A 795 -6.23 -0.20 38.79
N ARG A 796 -6.94 0.60 37.99
CA ARG A 796 -8.41 0.62 38.00
C ARG A 796 -9.02 -0.71 37.56
N GLN A 797 -8.38 -1.45 36.66
CA GLN A 797 -8.92 -2.70 36.12
C GLN A 797 -8.49 -3.94 36.91
N TRP A 798 -7.21 -4.03 37.24
CA TRP A 798 -6.59 -5.24 37.81
C TRP A 798 -6.26 -5.08 39.29
N GLY A 799 -5.94 -3.85 39.71
CA GLY A 799 -5.55 -3.50 41.06
C GLY A 799 -4.26 -4.16 41.55
N GLY A 800 -3.71 -3.58 42.62
CA GLY A 800 -2.62 -4.18 43.40
C GLY A 800 -1.35 -4.47 42.59
N TRP A 801 -0.68 -5.57 42.91
CA TRP A 801 0.61 -5.92 42.31
C TRP A 801 0.54 -6.27 40.82
N LYS A 802 -0.62 -6.74 40.32
CA LYS A 802 -0.79 -7.06 38.89
C LYS A 802 -0.60 -5.81 38.03
N ALA A 803 -1.14 -4.67 38.47
CA ALA A 803 -0.99 -3.40 37.77
C ALA A 803 0.47 -2.89 37.79
N VAL A 804 1.14 -3.04 38.94
CA VAL A 804 2.57 -2.66 39.10
C VAL A 804 3.45 -3.48 38.17
N PHE A 805 3.33 -4.82 38.20
CA PHE A 805 4.14 -5.70 37.35
C PHE A 805 3.89 -5.45 35.86
N ALA A 806 2.63 -5.24 35.46
CA ALA A 806 2.31 -5.01 34.07
C ALA A 806 2.83 -3.64 33.56
N ALA A 807 2.64 -2.57 34.33
CA ALA A 807 3.18 -1.25 33.98
C ALA A 807 4.71 -1.27 33.90
N ALA A 808 5.38 -1.93 34.87
CA ALA A 808 6.82 -2.10 34.89
C ALA A 808 7.34 -2.96 33.72
N ALA A 809 6.64 -4.04 33.35
CA ALA A 809 7.02 -4.91 32.25
C ALA A 809 6.88 -4.20 30.89
N PHE A 810 5.80 -3.45 30.66
CA PHE A 810 5.66 -2.64 29.45
C PHE A 810 6.74 -1.58 29.37
N PHE A 811 7.02 -0.89 30.48
CA PHE A 811 8.13 0.05 30.56
C PHE A 811 9.48 -0.59 30.26
N ALA A 812 9.73 -1.80 30.76
CA ALA A 812 10.98 -2.53 30.52
C ALA A 812 11.15 -2.97 29.05
N ILE A 813 10.12 -3.58 28.43
CA ILE A 813 10.18 -4.11 27.06
C ILE A 813 10.52 -3.03 26.03
N TYR A 814 10.10 -1.79 26.29
CA TYR A 814 10.46 -0.62 25.47
C TYR A 814 11.97 -0.35 25.40
N HIS A 815 12.74 -0.76 26.40
CA HIS A 815 14.18 -0.55 26.51
C HIS A 815 15.02 -1.70 25.92
N PRO A 816 16.33 -1.52 25.70
CA PRO A 816 17.22 -2.60 25.29
C PRO A 816 17.15 -3.80 26.25
N PRO A 817 17.18 -5.06 25.76
CA PRO A 817 17.02 -6.26 26.59
C PRO A 817 17.94 -6.34 27.80
N MET A 818 19.19 -5.89 27.65
CA MET A 818 20.15 -5.84 28.76
C MET A 818 19.70 -4.96 29.93
N ALA A 819 18.86 -3.95 29.69
CA ALA A 819 18.39 -3.00 30.69
C ALA A 819 17.04 -3.41 31.33
N TRP A 820 16.37 -4.46 30.85
CA TRP A 820 15.00 -4.80 31.27
C TRP A 820 14.83 -4.96 32.78
N LEU A 821 15.79 -5.62 33.45
CA LEU A 821 15.73 -5.81 34.90
C LEU A 821 15.85 -4.47 35.66
N PRO A 822 16.92 -3.66 35.51
CA PRO A 822 17.06 -2.42 36.26
C PRO A 822 15.97 -1.40 35.91
N VAL A 823 15.60 -1.24 34.62
CA VAL A 823 14.52 -0.31 34.26
C VAL A 823 13.13 -0.82 34.66
N GLY A 824 12.92 -2.14 34.75
CA GLY A 824 11.70 -2.73 35.30
C GLY A 824 11.54 -2.45 36.79
N LEU A 825 12.63 -2.52 37.56
CA LEU A 825 12.63 -2.14 38.98
C LEU A 825 12.34 -0.65 39.18
N LEU A 826 12.96 0.21 38.36
CA LEU A 826 12.60 1.63 38.25
C LEU A 826 11.11 1.81 37.96
N GLY A 827 10.59 1.07 36.96
CA GLY A 827 9.17 0.94 36.63
C GLY A 827 8.28 0.72 37.86
N ALA A 828 8.57 -0.35 38.59
CA ALA A 828 7.80 -0.78 39.74
C ALA A 828 7.86 0.23 40.89
N LEU A 829 9.05 0.73 41.23
CA LEU A 829 9.22 1.70 42.32
C LEU A 829 8.57 3.04 41.99
N SER A 830 8.65 3.53 40.74
CA SER A 830 7.91 4.72 40.32
C SER A 830 6.39 4.56 40.45
N CYS A 831 5.85 3.36 40.19
CA CYS A 831 4.40 3.08 40.36
C CYS A 831 3.99 3.14 41.84
N LEU A 832 4.78 2.52 42.72
CA LEU A 832 4.55 2.52 44.17
C LEU A 832 4.69 3.92 44.75
N LEU A 833 5.73 4.65 44.34
CA LEU A 833 5.98 6.02 44.78
C LEU A 833 4.87 6.96 44.32
N PHE A 834 4.42 6.85 43.06
CA PHE A 834 3.32 7.67 42.54
C PHE A 834 2.01 7.43 43.30
N LYS A 835 1.64 6.16 43.51
CA LYS A 835 0.40 5.81 44.22
C LYS A 835 0.43 6.25 45.69
N ARG A 836 1.59 6.14 46.36
CA ARG A 836 1.76 6.54 47.76
C ARG A 836 1.77 8.05 47.95
N THR A 837 2.51 8.78 47.11
CA THR A 837 2.68 10.23 47.24
C THR A 837 1.55 11.04 46.61
N GLY A 838 0.74 10.40 45.78
CA GLY A 838 -0.36 11.02 45.04
C GLY A 838 0.08 11.98 43.94
N ARG A 839 1.39 12.10 43.69
CA ARG A 839 1.98 13.08 42.76
C ARG A 839 3.03 12.40 41.90
N LEU A 840 3.13 12.80 40.64
CA LEU A 840 4.06 12.20 39.69
C LEU A 840 5.49 12.75 39.81
N ALA A 841 5.65 13.99 40.29
CA ALA A 841 6.93 14.66 40.44
C ALA A 841 8.01 13.87 41.23
N PRO A 842 7.71 13.18 42.35
CA PRO A 842 8.68 12.31 43.05
C PRO A 842 9.22 11.19 42.15
N SER A 843 8.35 10.57 41.35
CA SER A 843 8.73 9.52 40.40
C SER A 843 9.58 10.08 39.25
N VAL A 844 9.30 11.31 38.80
CA VAL A 844 10.15 12.02 37.84
C VAL A 844 11.54 12.25 38.44
N VAL A 845 11.65 12.77 39.66
CA VAL A 845 12.95 12.98 40.34
C VAL A 845 13.72 11.67 40.50
N LEU A 846 13.03 10.59 40.88
CA LEU A 846 13.62 9.26 40.98
C LEU A 846 14.23 8.84 39.63
N HIS A 847 13.47 8.96 38.56
CA HIS A 847 13.89 8.59 37.22
C HIS A 847 15.02 9.49 36.68
N MET A 848 14.93 10.80 36.85
CA MET A 848 16.01 11.75 36.52
C MET A 848 17.31 11.37 37.23
N THR A 849 17.23 11.06 38.53
CA THR A 849 18.40 10.68 39.34
C THR A 849 18.99 9.36 38.87
N TYR A 850 18.16 8.35 38.61
CA TYR A 850 18.59 7.08 38.05
C TYR A 850 19.31 7.27 36.70
N ASN A 851 18.75 8.07 35.80
CA ASN A 851 19.34 8.36 34.49
C ASN A 851 20.63 9.18 34.61
N THR A 852 20.74 10.09 35.58
CA THR A 852 21.98 10.81 35.87
C THR A 852 23.09 9.85 36.27
N VAL A 853 22.82 8.92 37.19
CA VAL A 853 23.82 7.92 37.58
C VAL A 853 24.18 7.03 36.40
N ALA A 854 23.20 6.60 35.59
CA ALA A 854 23.45 5.83 34.38
C ALA A 854 24.43 6.56 33.44
N VAL A 855 24.10 7.79 33.03
CA VAL A 855 24.90 8.59 32.09
C VAL A 855 26.29 8.92 32.62
N LEU A 856 26.46 9.09 33.94
CA LEU A 856 27.76 9.38 34.54
C LEU A 856 28.66 8.13 34.65
N THR A 857 28.05 6.96 34.80
CA THR A 857 28.78 5.71 35.11
C THR A 857 28.95 4.76 33.92
N THR A 858 28.22 4.99 32.82
CA THR A 858 28.45 4.43 31.48
C THR A 858 29.18 5.46 30.61
#